data_AF-A0A2H0SM92-F1
#
_entry.id   AF-A0A2H0SM92-F1
#
_cell.length_a   1.000
_cell.length_b   1.000
_cell.length_c   1.000
_cell.angle_alpha   90.00
_cell.angle_beta   90.00
_cell.angle_gamma   90.00
#
_symmetry.space_group_name_H-M   'P 1'
#
loop_
_entity.id
_entity.type
_entity.pdbx_description
1 polymer ?
#
loop_
_entity_poly.entity_id
_entity_poly.type
_entity_poly.pdbx_seq_one_letter_code
_entity_poly.pdbx_strand_id
1 'polypeptide(L)'
;MLNPQSQQPATYNKHGMTALGTTTPPMKQKKSFGMRSILTVVGLSLFFIIAISGVLIAQRQSQVDAPVAPTAPVSRPSAAEPINACQITFNVAFTPGQSISNTYTCDADCTDTNQCTGVNSNFICYRPDAGNGVDQWTPNWFDSSVAIPANVGAGLATSFDALILPDNTVKQYLVRGGELFVRTATIDTATKEAVGWTSWVGPNTAVTAETGTGTLTSFAGYVQKDGAIKQYAVKGGELWVRTSTDNINWTLWDGPNVAANGFGSGEFTSFSAYVQPDGATKQFFIKGGALAKRDNAGGKCRLSTLPTANDCQAVVVPGTATCTSKKAFTDFSTITTSTELTSATPLKKGQEFVYRITAKGGTTPAANVTITDQLPAELTYVGPVGDSVITHSNGLVTVTYPTVGEAPKVAEFKVKVAATTVAGANVINKATIKTEGANPSECSVTLKVEAAAADYSCNKPCTTTTQCQDTTKGGNALYSCDTVSNTCRLTTNPTSTTCEAKVAYVCNSDCTGDTAEADCKAVNNDYTCSAAQGNKCRLSTNLASSECKPKENVYSCGVTCTTTDQCKSYNTAYVCHPVGGAAGSVCRLGNGNEQYSNCQAPNTPPPAPTVGCNVTCATTADCSNSAHICYDTALIGQSYGKVCRLPDYVYSTSCTTPTETVAYTPPTGTKGGQPALPAELPQTGPEDWLNWLKAGLITLGVGAALLLLL
;
A
#
# COMPACT_ATOMS: atom_id res chain seq x y z
N MET A 1 31.71 60.73 -10.57
CA MET A 1 31.82 61.91 -9.68
C MET A 1 30.96 61.67 -8.45
N LEU A 2 31.28 62.28 -7.31
CA LEU A 2 30.64 61.98 -6.01
C LEU A 2 29.20 62.50 -5.93
N ASN A 3 28.37 61.83 -5.14
CA ASN A 3 27.14 62.41 -4.58
C ASN A 3 27.01 62.00 -3.10
N PRO A 4 26.95 62.94 -2.14
CA PRO A 4 26.90 62.65 -0.71
C PRO A 4 25.47 62.68 -0.14
N GLN A 5 25.29 62.16 1.07
CA GLN A 5 24.25 62.64 2.00
C GLN A 5 24.80 62.71 3.44
N SER A 6 24.15 63.54 4.27
CA SER A 6 24.72 64.04 5.52
C SER A 6 23.65 64.41 6.54
N GLN A 7 23.84 64.00 7.80
CA GLN A 7 23.23 64.60 9.01
C GLN A 7 21.68 64.50 9.14
N GLN A 8 21.03 64.59 10.31
CA GLN A 8 21.44 64.61 11.73
C GLN A 8 20.28 64.02 12.61
N PRO A 9 20.47 63.71 13.91
CA PRO A 9 19.43 63.12 14.79
C PRO A 9 18.91 64.08 15.90
N ALA A 10 17.72 63.81 16.49
CA ALA A 10 17.34 64.31 17.84
C ALA A 10 16.03 63.73 18.45
N THR A 11 16.08 63.26 19.71
CA THR A 11 15.04 63.42 20.79
C THR A 11 13.64 62.76 20.65
N TYR A 12 12.76 62.58 21.66
CA TYR A 12 12.71 62.88 23.12
C TYR A 12 11.70 61.93 23.85
N ASN A 13 11.87 61.59 25.15
CA ASN A 13 10.85 61.68 26.24
C ASN A 13 11.24 61.00 27.58
N LYS A 14 10.45 61.23 28.67
CA LYS A 14 10.90 61.17 30.08
C LYS A 14 9.72 61.01 31.10
N HIS A 15 10.06 60.74 32.38
CA HIS A 15 9.25 60.75 33.64
C HIS A 15 8.53 59.43 34.05
N GLY A 16 8.30 59.14 35.35
CA GLY A 16 8.47 59.97 36.57
C GLY A 16 8.72 59.20 37.89
N MET A 17 8.66 59.92 39.03
CA MET A 17 8.95 59.46 40.42
C MET A 17 7.64 59.12 41.18
N THR A 18 7.52 58.67 42.44
CA THR A 18 8.36 58.71 43.68
C THR A 18 7.92 57.51 44.60
N ALA A 19 8.16 57.29 45.92
CA ALA A 19 8.72 57.99 47.09
C ALA A 19 9.32 56.99 48.12
N LEU A 20 9.35 57.29 49.43
CA LEU A 20 9.85 56.44 50.54
C LEU A 20 9.01 56.61 51.84
N GLY A 21 9.03 55.64 52.77
CA GLY A 21 8.36 55.72 54.09
C GLY A 21 8.81 54.61 55.07
N THR A 22 8.72 54.83 56.39
CA THR A 22 9.47 54.08 57.42
C THR A 22 8.63 53.56 58.61
N THR A 23 9.12 52.50 59.29
CA THR A 23 9.18 52.26 60.78
C THR A 23 9.13 50.76 61.18
N THR A 24 9.55 50.47 62.42
CA THR A 24 9.68 49.14 63.08
C THR A 24 9.56 49.34 64.61
N PRO A 25 9.48 48.29 65.48
CA PRO A 25 8.90 46.94 65.40
C PRO A 25 7.88 46.77 66.59
N PRO A 26 7.80 45.68 67.40
CA PRO A 26 7.84 44.22 67.19
C PRO A 26 6.57 43.49 67.71
N MET A 27 6.37 42.19 67.39
CA MET A 27 5.85 41.21 68.38
C MET A 27 6.06 39.73 67.98
N LYS A 28 5.95 38.81 68.95
CA LYS A 28 6.15 37.36 68.79
C LYS A 28 4.83 36.60 68.63
N GLN A 29 4.79 35.55 67.81
CA GLN A 29 3.92 34.38 68.05
C GLN A 29 4.63 33.06 67.70
N LYS A 30 4.28 31.99 68.44
CA LYS A 30 4.73 30.61 68.19
C LYS A 30 3.74 29.87 67.28
N LYS A 31 4.27 29.10 66.33
CA LYS A 31 3.72 27.89 65.66
C LYS A 31 4.76 27.46 64.60
N SER A 32 4.95 26.20 64.24
CA SER A 32 4.67 24.89 64.86
C SER A 32 5.58 23.88 64.13
N PHE A 33 6.17 22.88 64.79
CA PHE A 33 7.13 21.98 64.12
C PHE A 33 6.43 21.06 63.10
N GLY A 34 6.83 21.14 61.82
CA GLY A 34 6.30 20.31 60.74
C GLY A 34 7.22 19.13 60.40
N MET A 35 6.84 17.92 60.79
CA MET A 35 7.65 16.71 60.65
C MET A 35 7.68 16.17 59.20
N ARG A 36 8.30 16.91 58.26
CA ARG A 36 8.53 16.46 56.88
C ARG A 36 9.95 16.72 56.32
N SER A 37 10.75 17.60 56.92
CA SER A 37 12.07 17.98 56.39
C SER A 37 13.24 17.05 56.73
N ILE A 38 13.01 15.93 57.42
CA ILE A 38 14.08 15.01 57.87
C ILE A 38 14.36 13.93 56.80
N LEU A 39 13.33 13.42 56.12
CA LEU A 39 13.46 12.35 55.12
C LEU A 39 14.24 12.78 53.88
N THR A 40 14.10 14.04 53.43
CA THR A 40 14.82 14.58 52.28
C THR A 40 16.32 14.74 52.54
N VAL A 41 16.73 15.05 53.77
CA VAL A 41 18.16 15.16 54.14
C VAL A 41 18.81 13.76 54.18
N VAL A 42 18.17 12.78 54.83
CA VAL A 42 18.70 11.41 54.93
C VAL A 42 18.83 10.75 53.54
N GLY A 43 17.85 10.95 52.66
CA GLY A 43 17.90 10.45 51.28
C GLY A 43 19.08 11.02 50.47
N LEU A 44 19.37 12.31 50.62
CA LEU A 44 20.49 12.95 49.93
C LEU A 44 21.85 12.45 50.45
N SER A 45 22.00 12.30 51.77
CA SER A 45 23.22 11.75 52.37
C SER A 45 23.52 10.32 51.91
N LEU A 46 22.51 9.47 51.80
CA LEU A 46 22.69 8.08 51.35
C LEU A 46 23.15 8.00 49.89
N PHE A 47 22.65 8.90 49.03
CA PHE A 47 23.03 8.96 47.62
C PHE A 47 24.53 9.31 47.43
N PHE A 48 25.04 10.28 48.20
CA PHE A 48 26.48 10.63 48.18
C PHE A 48 27.38 9.49 48.69
N ILE A 49 26.97 8.75 49.72
CA ILE A 49 27.75 7.62 50.26
C ILE A 49 27.88 6.48 49.21
N ILE A 50 26.79 6.16 48.50
CA ILE A 50 26.80 5.14 47.44
C ILE A 50 27.64 5.59 46.24
N ALA A 51 27.54 6.87 45.84
CA ALA A 51 28.36 7.42 44.76
C ALA A 51 29.87 7.35 45.07
N ILE A 52 30.29 7.70 46.29
CA ILE A 52 31.70 7.61 46.73
C ILE A 52 32.19 6.16 46.76
N SER A 53 31.33 5.23 47.19
CA SER A 53 31.63 3.79 47.20
C SER A 53 31.87 3.23 45.78
N GLY A 54 31.09 3.68 44.79
CA GLY A 54 31.28 3.30 43.38
C GLY A 54 32.64 3.71 42.81
N VAL A 55 33.09 4.93 43.10
CA VAL A 55 34.40 5.44 42.64
C VAL A 55 35.55 4.66 43.29
N LEU A 56 35.45 4.32 44.58
CA LEU A 56 36.48 3.55 45.30
C LEU A 56 36.57 2.09 44.84
N ILE A 57 35.48 1.50 44.34
CA ILE A 57 35.49 0.17 43.74
C ILE A 57 36.14 0.22 42.34
N ALA A 58 35.81 1.24 41.53
CA ALA A 58 36.40 1.41 40.20
C ALA A 58 37.93 1.57 40.21
N GLN A 59 38.48 2.29 41.20
CA GLN A 59 39.93 2.44 41.36
C GLN A 59 40.65 1.16 41.83
N ARG A 60 39.93 0.10 42.23
CA ARG A 60 40.53 -1.14 42.75
C ARG A 60 40.76 -2.24 41.71
N GLN A 61 40.38 -2.03 40.44
CA GLN A 61 40.52 -3.03 39.37
C GLN A 61 41.69 -2.80 38.41
N SER A 62 42.51 -1.76 38.60
CA SER A 62 43.67 -1.45 37.74
C SER A 62 45.01 -2.01 38.26
N GLN A 63 45.01 -2.92 39.23
CA GLN A 63 46.23 -3.60 39.71
C GLN A 63 46.00 -5.10 39.93
N VAL A 64 46.33 -5.88 38.91
CA VAL A 64 46.74 -7.31 39.00
C VAL A 64 47.92 -7.47 38.04
N ASP A 65 48.92 -8.27 38.45
CA ASP A 65 50.31 -8.11 38.01
C ASP A 65 50.68 -8.63 36.61
N ALA A 66 51.79 -8.09 36.10
CA ALA A 66 52.68 -8.73 35.13
C ALA A 66 54.09 -8.86 35.79
N PRO A 67 54.92 -9.85 35.42
CA PRO A 67 55.88 -10.45 36.36
C PRO A 67 57.14 -9.63 36.67
N VAL A 68 57.67 -9.84 37.87
CA VAL A 68 58.87 -9.22 38.43
C VAL A 68 60.16 -9.88 37.92
N ALA A 69 61.17 -9.07 37.63
CA ALA A 69 62.58 -9.46 37.55
C ALA A 69 63.40 -8.76 38.67
N PRO A 70 64.48 -9.36 39.20
CA PRO A 70 65.02 -8.97 40.51
C PRO A 70 65.96 -7.74 40.50
N THR A 71 65.63 -6.81 41.39
CA THR A 71 66.51 -5.90 42.17
C THR A 71 67.97 -5.66 41.74
N ALA A 72 68.30 -4.40 41.47
CA ALA A 72 69.62 -3.80 41.72
C ALA A 72 69.46 -2.60 42.71
N PRO A 73 70.48 -2.25 43.51
CA PRO A 73 70.30 -1.41 44.72
C PRO A 73 70.21 0.11 44.45
N VAL A 74 69.57 0.81 45.39
CA VAL A 74 69.36 2.26 45.40
C VAL A 74 70.62 3.01 45.86
N SER A 75 70.92 4.15 45.22
CA SER A 75 71.89 5.14 45.73
C SER A 75 71.23 6.52 45.91
N ARG A 76 71.76 7.32 46.85
CA ARG A 76 71.24 8.66 47.21
C ARG A 76 71.76 9.74 46.26
N PRO A 77 71.05 10.88 46.11
CA PRO A 77 71.58 12.04 45.39
C PRO A 77 72.85 12.56 46.11
N SER A 78 73.84 12.93 45.31
CA SER A 78 75.05 13.64 45.75
C SER A 78 75.25 14.90 44.89
N ALA A 79 76.20 15.75 45.30
CA ALA A 79 76.44 17.10 44.81
C ALA A 79 76.45 17.28 43.28
N ALA A 80 76.02 18.46 42.84
CA ALA A 80 76.23 18.92 41.47
C ALA A 80 77.68 19.36 41.28
N GLU A 81 78.35 18.81 40.28
CA GLU A 81 79.63 19.27 39.74
C GLU A 81 79.52 19.34 38.20
N PRO A 82 80.43 20.08 37.51
CA PRO A 82 80.10 20.67 36.21
C PRO A 82 80.01 19.65 35.07
N ILE A 83 78.98 19.81 34.24
CA ILE A 83 78.82 19.11 32.96
C ILE A 83 79.90 19.54 31.96
N ASN A 84 81.00 18.79 31.90
CA ASN A 84 81.88 18.78 30.74
C ASN A 84 81.08 18.36 29.50
N ALA A 85 80.78 19.32 28.62
CA ALA A 85 80.04 19.07 27.40
C ALA A 85 80.90 18.31 26.40
N CYS A 86 80.78 16.97 26.38
CA CYS A 86 81.28 16.16 25.27
C CYS A 86 80.47 16.43 23.99
N GLN A 87 80.83 17.51 23.29
CA GLN A 87 80.46 17.67 21.89
C GLN A 87 81.15 16.57 21.08
N ILE A 88 80.37 15.70 20.44
CA ILE A 88 80.90 14.78 19.43
C ILE A 88 81.10 15.58 18.14
N THR A 89 82.21 16.31 18.07
CA THR A 89 82.60 17.05 16.86
C THR A 89 83.20 16.07 15.86
N PHE A 90 82.37 15.53 14.96
CA PHE A 90 82.85 14.75 13.81
C PHE A 90 83.47 15.70 12.77
N ASN A 91 84.77 15.99 12.92
CA ASN A 91 85.57 16.60 11.87
C ASN A 91 85.68 15.63 10.69
N VAL A 92 84.77 15.73 9.71
CA VAL A 92 84.96 15.12 8.40
C VAL A 92 86.08 15.87 7.70
N ALA A 93 87.29 15.33 7.79
CA ALA A 93 88.46 15.84 7.10
C ALA A 93 88.35 15.55 5.60
N PHE A 94 87.61 16.39 4.88
CA PHE A 94 87.57 16.37 3.42
C PHE A 94 88.95 16.74 2.87
N THR A 95 89.75 15.74 2.52
CA THR A 95 90.96 15.91 1.72
C THR A 95 90.56 16.43 0.33
N PRO A 96 90.89 17.68 -0.06
CA PRO A 96 90.45 18.20 -1.34
C PRO A 96 91.16 17.46 -2.48
N GLY A 97 90.40 16.81 -3.37
CA GLY A 97 90.94 16.22 -4.61
C GLY A 97 90.70 14.73 -4.85
N GLN A 98 89.97 13.99 -3.99
CA GLN A 98 89.48 12.67 -4.41
C GLN A 98 88.28 12.79 -5.35
N SER A 99 88.47 12.38 -6.61
CA SER A 99 87.40 12.20 -7.58
C SER A 99 86.56 10.97 -7.22
N ILE A 100 85.31 11.19 -6.81
CA ILE A 100 84.31 10.12 -6.72
C ILE A 100 83.98 9.61 -8.13
N SER A 101 84.61 8.50 -8.51
CA SER A 101 84.51 7.87 -9.84
C SER A 101 83.19 7.10 -10.03
N ASN A 102 82.06 7.79 -9.89
CA ASN A 102 80.77 7.29 -10.32
C ASN A 102 80.75 7.26 -11.86
N THR A 103 81.28 6.18 -12.43
CA THR A 103 81.23 5.90 -13.87
C THR A 103 79.81 5.48 -14.20
N TYR A 104 78.92 6.43 -14.48
CA TYR A 104 77.57 6.11 -14.93
C TYR A 104 77.68 5.27 -16.21
N THR A 105 76.95 4.16 -16.28
CA THR A 105 76.87 3.29 -17.45
C THR A 105 75.41 3.21 -17.91
N CYS A 106 75.12 2.39 -18.92
CA CYS A 106 73.75 1.90 -19.08
C CYS A 106 73.32 1.22 -17.77
N ASP A 107 72.03 1.36 -17.42
CA ASP A 107 71.38 0.78 -16.24
C ASP A 107 72.00 1.14 -14.88
N ALA A 108 72.76 2.24 -14.79
CA ALA A 108 73.23 2.82 -13.54
C ALA A 108 72.19 3.76 -12.91
N ASP A 109 72.11 3.80 -11.57
CA ASP A 109 71.28 4.74 -10.82
C ASP A 109 71.52 6.19 -11.25
N CYS A 110 70.43 6.93 -11.49
CA CYS A 110 70.45 8.34 -11.86
C CYS A 110 69.41 9.15 -11.06
N THR A 111 69.78 10.38 -10.68
CA THR A 111 68.87 11.34 -10.05
C THR A 111 68.30 12.34 -11.05
N ASP A 112 68.98 12.58 -12.17
CA ASP A 112 68.51 13.44 -13.28
C ASP A 112 69.19 13.12 -14.63
N THR A 113 68.55 13.56 -15.72
CA THR A 113 68.98 13.30 -17.11
C THR A 113 70.34 13.93 -17.50
N ASN A 114 70.88 14.91 -16.75
CA ASN A 114 72.20 15.48 -17.04
C ASN A 114 73.34 14.51 -16.68
N GLN A 115 73.16 13.68 -15.66
CA GLN A 115 74.12 12.64 -15.27
C GLN A 115 74.28 11.60 -16.39
N CYS A 116 73.16 11.19 -17.00
CA CYS A 116 73.12 10.25 -18.12
C CYS A 116 73.75 10.86 -19.39
N THR A 117 73.31 12.06 -19.79
CA THR A 117 73.79 12.74 -21.00
C THR A 117 75.27 13.14 -20.91
N GLY A 118 75.80 13.36 -19.69
CA GLY A 118 77.22 13.61 -19.44
C GLY A 118 78.16 12.42 -19.74
N VAL A 119 77.63 11.20 -19.84
CA VAL A 119 78.40 10.01 -20.29
C VAL A 119 78.12 9.68 -21.75
N ASN A 120 76.86 9.78 -22.19
CA ASN A 120 76.47 9.59 -23.58
C ASN A 120 75.29 10.50 -23.89
N SER A 121 75.43 11.39 -24.87
CA SER A 121 74.42 12.40 -25.25
C SER A 121 73.04 11.83 -25.58
N ASN A 122 72.94 10.53 -25.84
CA ASN A 122 71.70 9.84 -26.19
C ASN A 122 71.04 9.11 -25.00
N PHE A 123 71.64 9.12 -23.81
CA PHE A 123 71.08 8.50 -22.60
C PHE A 123 70.21 9.48 -21.81
N ILE A 124 69.04 9.01 -21.35
CA ILE A 124 68.11 9.74 -20.49
C ILE A 124 67.98 9.03 -19.13
N CYS A 125 67.60 9.76 -18.08
CA CYS A 125 67.29 9.14 -16.79
C CYS A 125 65.86 8.55 -16.84
N TYR A 126 65.74 7.32 -17.35
CA TYR A 126 64.44 6.68 -17.55
C TYR A 126 63.86 6.13 -16.24
N ARG A 127 62.66 6.56 -15.89
CA ARG A 127 61.96 6.20 -14.64
C ARG A 127 60.63 5.48 -14.95
N PRO A 128 60.62 4.15 -15.19
CA PRO A 128 59.41 3.43 -15.61
C PRO A 128 58.28 3.47 -14.57
N ASP A 129 58.61 3.53 -13.29
CA ASP A 129 57.65 3.49 -12.18
C ASP A 129 57.22 4.88 -11.65
N ALA A 130 57.71 5.99 -12.25
CA ALA A 130 57.46 7.34 -11.73
C ALA A 130 55.97 7.71 -11.71
N GLY A 131 55.38 7.69 -10.51
CA GLY A 131 53.98 8.04 -10.27
C GLY A 131 53.00 6.87 -10.25
N ASN A 132 53.46 5.61 -10.29
CA ASN A 132 52.57 4.43 -10.21
C ASN A 132 52.17 4.02 -8.77
N GLY A 133 52.71 4.70 -7.75
CA GLY A 133 52.43 4.43 -6.33
C GLY A 133 53.32 3.37 -5.68
N VAL A 134 54.34 2.86 -6.38
CA VAL A 134 55.39 2.02 -5.82
C VAL A 134 56.63 2.88 -5.55
N ASP A 135 56.95 3.09 -4.28
CA ASP A 135 58.06 3.92 -3.80
C ASP A 135 59.45 3.28 -4.07
N GLN A 136 59.85 3.19 -5.34
CA GLN A 136 61.18 2.76 -5.76
C GLN A 136 62.17 3.93 -5.73
N TRP A 137 62.69 4.21 -4.54
CA TRP A 137 63.80 5.15 -4.32
C TRP A 137 65.12 4.56 -4.81
N THR A 138 66.06 5.41 -5.27
CA THR A 138 67.45 4.99 -5.45
C THR A 138 68.00 4.49 -4.11
N PRO A 139 68.75 3.37 -4.08
CA PRO A 139 69.21 2.75 -2.82
C PRO A 139 70.16 3.64 -2.01
N ASN A 140 70.76 4.65 -2.64
CA ASN A 140 71.67 5.61 -2.03
C ASN A 140 71.12 7.04 -2.09
N TRP A 141 71.44 7.82 -1.06
CA TRP A 141 71.38 9.28 -1.11
C TRP A 141 72.71 9.83 -1.65
N PHE A 142 72.64 10.81 -2.54
CA PHE A 142 73.81 11.48 -3.11
C PHE A 142 73.98 12.88 -2.52
N ASP A 143 75.20 13.23 -2.10
CA ASP A 143 75.52 14.59 -1.66
C ASP A 143 75.56 15.52 -2.89
N SER A 144 74.55 16.38 -3.00
CA SER A 144 74.42 17.36 -4.08
C SER A 144 75.18 18.67 -3.83
N SER A 145 75.87 18.83 -2.70
CA SER A 145 76.61 20.05 -2.36
C SER A 145 77.75 20.33 -3.35
N VAL A 146 78.37 19.29 -3.91
CA VAL A 146 79.40 19.38 -4.97
C VAL A 146 78.84 19.86 -6.31
N ALA A 147 77.52 19.77 -6.52
CA ALA A 147 76.83 20.28 -7.72
C ALA A 147 76.34 21.73 -7.54
N ILE A 148 76.56 22.36 -6.38
CA ILE A 148 76.29 23.79 -6.17
C ILE A 148 77.48 24.60 -6.72
N PRO A 149 77.30 25.43 -7.76
CA PRO A 149 78.41 26.16 -8.38
C PRO A 149 79.14 27.09 -7.40
N ALA A 150 80.44 27.29 -7.60
CA ALA A 150 81.30 28.05 -6.69
C ALA A 150 80.90 29.53 -6.54
N ASN A 151 80.12 30.09 -7.48
CA ASN A 151 79.57 31.45 -7.39
C ASN A 151 78.28 31.56 -6.55
N VAL A 152 77.81 30.47 -5.94
CA VAL A 152 76.55 30.39 -5.18
C VAL A 152 76.86 30.32 -3.69
N GLY A 153 77.43 31.40 -3.17
CA GLY A 153 77.79 31.59 -1.75
C GLY A 153 78.92 30.68 -1.25
N ALA A 154 79.50 31.07 -0.11
CA ALA A 154 80.45 30.25 0.65
C ALA A 154 79.82 29.74 1.95
N GLY A 155 80.34 28.64 2.49
CA GLY A 155 79.86 28.06 3.75
C GLY A 155 78.70 27.06 3.60
N LEU A 156 78.07 26.76 4.74
CA LEU A 156 77.05 25.72 4.87
C LEU A 156 75.74 26.10 4.18
N ALA A 157 75.08 25.12 3.56
CA ALA A 157 73.67 25.20 3.20
C ALA A 157 72.83 24.88 4.44
N THR A 158 71.90 25.76 4.81
CA THR A 158 71.06 25.62 6.02
C THR A 158 69.61 25.34 5.71
N SER A 159 69.17 25.59 4.48
CA SER A 159 67.80 25.32 4.02
C SER A 159 67.76 25.20 2.50
N PHE A 160 66.97 24.25 2.01
CA PHE A 160 66.68 24.07 0.60
C PHE A 160 65.18 23.78 0.47
N ASP A 161 64.53 24.46 -0.48
CA ASP A 161 63.10 24.35 -0.76
C ASP A 161 62.85 24.30 -2.27
N ALA A 162 61.86 23.53 -2.70
CA ALA A 162 61.55 23.29 -4.10
C ALA A 162 60.04 23.30 -4.31
N LEU A 163 59.56 24.26 -5.12
CA LEU A 163 58.16 24.56 -5.28
C LEU A 163 57.73 24.55 -6.75
N ILE A 164 56.74 23.72 -7.08
CA ILE A 164 55.99 23.82 -8.33
C ILE A 164 55.00 24.99 -8.19
N LEU A 165 54.98 25.87 -9.19
CA LEU A 165 54.17 27.08 -9.21
C LEU A 165 52.88 26.91 -10.04
N PRO A 166 51.89 27.83 -9.91
CA PRO A 166 50.66 27.78 -10.71
C PRO A 166 50.88 27.91 -12.23
N ASP A 167 52.01 28.45 -12.65
CA ASP A 167 52.47 28.56 -14.04
C ASP A 167 53.16 27.28 -14.57
N ASN A 168 53.18 26.20 -13.76
CA ASN A 168 53.85 24.92 -14.03
C ASN A 168 55.38 25.03 -14.21
N THR A 169 55.99 26.10 -13.70
CA THR A 169 57.46 26.17 -13.48
C THR A 169 57.83 25.63 -12.11
N VAL A 170 59.10 25.23 -11.93
CA VAL A 170 59.67 24.85 -10.64
C VAL A 170 60.66 25.92 -10.20
N LYS A 171 60.46 26.50 -9.01
CA LYS A 171 61.47 27.32 -8.34
C LYS A 171 62.19 26.52 -7.26
N GLN A 172 63.50 26.72 -7.15
CA GLN A 172 64.31 26.23 -6.05
C GLN A 172 64.92 27.40 -5.30
N TYR A 173 64.88 27.31 -3.97
CA TYR A 173 65.41 28.28 -3.02
C TYR A 173 66.49 27.58 -2.20
N LEU A 174 67.67 28.19 -2.10
CA LEU A 174 68.81 27.68 -1.35
C LEU A 174 69.29 28.79 -0.40
N VAL A 175 69.26 28.52 0.91
CA VAL A 175 69.93 29.36 1.90
C VAL A 175 71.31 28.78 2.17
N ARG A 176 72.37 29.53 1.83
CA ARG A 176 73.77 29.13 2.03
C ARG A 176 74.59 30.31 2.55
N GLY A 177 75.41 30.08 3.57
CA GLY A 177 76.27 31.13 4.15
C GLY A 177 75.51 32.28 4.83
N GLY A 178 74.19 32.16 5.03
CA GLY A 178 73.32 33.24 5.50
C GLY A 178 72.62 34.03 4.38
N GLU A 179 72.81 33.64 3.12
CA GLU A 179 72.27 34.31 1.92
C GLU A 179 71.30 33.41 1.16
N LEU A 180 70.28 34.01 0.52
CA LEU A 180 69.32 33.30 -0.33
C LEU A 180 69.72 33.34 -1.80
N PHE A 181 69.75 32.18 -2.44
CA PHE A 181 69.91 31.99 -3.89
C PHE A 181 68.66 31.32 -4.46
N VAL A 182 68.30 31.68 -5.70
CA VAL A 182 67.08 31.19 -6.37
C VAL A 182 67.40 30.76 -7.80
N ARG A 183 66.80 29.66 -8.27
CA ARG A 183 66.76 29.29 -9.71
C ARG A 183 65.39 28.78 -10.12
N THR A 184 65.11 28.80 -11.42
CA THR A 184 63.82 28.35 -12.01
C THR A 184 64.06 27.34 -13.12
N ALA A 185 63.11 26.43 -13.35
CA ALA A 185 63.05 25.50 -14.49
C ALA A 185 61.60 25.36 -14.99
N THR A 186 61.43 24.87 -16.22
CA THR A 186 60.11 24.46 -16.74
C THR A 186 59.92 22.96 -16.54
N ILE A 187 58.70 22.51 -16.25
CA ILE A 187 58.38 21.08 -16.26
C ILE A 187 58.17 20.64 -17.71
N ASP A 188 58.92 19.63 -18.16
CA ASP A 188 58.69 18.99 -19.46
C ASP A 188 57.35 18.24 -19.46
N THR A 189 56.54 18.46 -20.49
CA THR A 189 55.18 17.92 -20.53
C THR A 189 55.10 16.43 -20.85
N ALA A 190 56.16 15.84 -21.41
CA ALA A 190 56.26 14.41 -21.72
C ALA A 190 56.91 13.62 -20.59
N THR A 191 58.08 14.05 -20.09
CA THR A 191 58.84 13.32 -19.04
C THR A 191 58.41 13.67 -17.61
N LYS A 192 57.74 14.82 -17.41
CA LYS A 192 57.44 15.43 -16.11
C LYS A 192 58.67 15.86 -15.31
N GLU A 193 59.87 15.82 -15.87
CA GLU A 193 61.08 16.32 -15.23
C GLU A 193 61.20 17.85 -15.28
N ALA A 194 61.89 18.43 -14.30
CA ALA A 194 62.21 19.86 -14.30
C ALA A 194 63.49 20.12 -15.13
N VAL A 195 63.32 20.76 -16.29
CA VAL A 195 64.35 20.96 -17.32
C VAL A 195 64.63 22.45 -17.57
N GLY A 196 65.76 22.75 -18.23
CA GLY A 196 66.11 24.14 -18.59
C GLY A 196 66.40 25.05 -17.39
N TRP A 197 67.03 24.51 -16.34
CA TRP A 197 67.38 25.26 -15.13
C TRP A 197 68.18 26.54 -15.44
N THR A 198 67.70 27.67 -14.94
CA THR A 198 68.48 28.91 -14.92
C THR A 198 69.71 28.75 -14.05
N SER A 199 70.75 29.56 -14.32
CA SER A 199 71.78 29.85 -13.33
C SER A 199 71.15 30.28 -12.00
N TRP A 200 71.82 29.97 -10.89
CA TRP A 200 71.46 30.48 -9.58
C TRP A 200 71.64 32.01 -9.52
N VAL A 201 70.60 32.70 -9.06
CA VAL A 201 70.56 34.15 -8.88
C VAL A 201 70.55 34.46 -7.38
N GLY A 202 71.52 35.27 -6.94
CA GLY A 202 71.62 35.75 -5.56
C GLY A 202 72.95 36.49 -5.33
N PRO A 203 73.19 37.00 -4.11
CA PRO A 203 72.30 36.91 -2.95
C PRO A 203 71.02 37.76 -3.11
N ASN A 204 69.88 37.20 -2.76
CA ASN A 204 68.58 37.85 -2.90
C ASN A 204 68.32 38.83 -1.73
N THR A 205 68.58 40.11 -1.98
CA THR A 205 68.48 41.18 -0.98
C THR A 205 67.05 41.61 -0.65
N ALA A 206 66.04 41.23 -1.44
CA ALA A 206 64.63 41.52 -1.14
C ALA A 206 64.08 40.74 0.06
N VAL A 207 64.81 39.73 0.55
CA VAL A 207 64.57 39.15 1.88
C VAL A 207 65.36 39.93 2.93
N THR A 208 66.63 40.25 2.68
CA THR A 208 67.52 40.79 3.71
C THR A 208 67.25 42.26 4.07
N ALA A 209 66.67 43.06 3.16
CA ALA A 209 66.36 44.48 3.37
C ALA A 209 65.03 44.74 4.11
N GLU A 210 64.04 43.84 3.98
CA GLU A 210 62.67 44.01 4.50
C GLU A 210 62.38 43.23 5.79
N THR A 211 63.36 42.48 6.30
CA THR A 211 63.24 41.63 7.52
C THR A 211 64.29 42.00 8.56
N GLY A 212 64.05 41.65 9.83
CA GLY A 212 64.90 41.99 10.99
C GLY A 212 66.39 41.58 10.89
N THR A 213 67.21 42.07 11.82
CA THR A 213 68.67 41.85 11.80
C THR A 213 69.08 40.40 12.08
N GLY A 214 70.15 39.94 11.44
CA GLY A 214 70.77 38.64 11.71
C GLY A 214 70.83 37.73 10.47
N THR A 215 71.41 36.55 10.65
CA THR A 215 71.62 35.54 9.60
C THR A 215 70.29 34.93 9.15
N LEU A 216 70.07 34.79 7.84
CA LEU A 216 68.98 33.98 7.29
C LEU A 216 69.36 32.50 7.45
N THR A 217 68.54 31.71 8.15
CA THR A 217 68.77 30.28 8.39
C THR A 217 67.85 29.39 7.55
N SER A 218 66.59 29.80 7.35
CA SER A 218 65.62 29.05 6.54
C SER A 218 64.80 29.93 5.61
N PHE A 219 64.45 29.38 4.45
CA PHE A 219 63.49 29.98 3.53
C PHE A 219 62.65 28.87 2.90
N ALA A 220 61.33 29.05 2.85
CA ALA A 220 60.42 28.07 2.24
C ALA A 220 59.19 28.76 1.62
N GLY A 221 58.63 28.19 0.55
CA GLY A 221 57.40 28.64 -0.08
C GLY A 221 56.38 27.52 -0.28
N TYR A 222 55.10 27.87 -0.31
CA TYR A 222 54.04 26.94 -0.75
C TYR A 222 52.94 27.64 -1.52
N VAL A 223 52.30 26.93 -2.45
CA VAL A 223 51.11 27.37 -3.19
C VAL A 223 49.86 26.98 -2.40
N GLN A 224 48.98 27.94 -2.13
CA GLN A 224 47.68 27.70 -1.49
C GLN A 224 46.64 27.20 -2.51
N LYS A 225 45.49 26.70 -2.02
CA LYS A 225 44.37 26.19 -2.85
C LYS A 225 43.77 27.21 -3.83
N ASP A 226 43.95 28.51 -3.55
CA ASP A 226 43.53 29.64 -4.40
C ASP A 226 44.60 30.04 -5.44
N GLY A 227 45.73 29.32 -5.51
CA GLY A 227 46.88 29.62 -6.36
C GLY A 227 47.86 30.63 -5.76
N ALA A 228 47.51 31.33 -4.68
CA ALA A 228 48.37 32.34 -4.09
C ALA A 228 49.56 31.71 -3.33
N ILE A 229 50.76 32.21 -3.60
CA ILE A 229 52.02 31.72 -3.06
C ILE A 229 52.27 32.41 -1.71
N LYS A 230 52.60 31.63 -0.67
CA LYS A 230 53.13 32.16 0.59
C LYS A 230 54.59 31.78 0.76
N GLN A 231 55.39 32.74 1.23
CA GLN A 231 56.81 32.59 1.52
C GLN A 231 57.07 32.86 3.00
N TYR A 232 58.03 32.13 3.55
CA TYR A 232 58.45 32.16 4.94
C TYR A 232 59.97 32.30 4.98
N ALA A 233 60.46 33.21 5.81
CA ALA A 233 61.88 33.40 6.07
C ALA A 233 62.16 33.33 7.57
N VAL A 234 63.19 32.59 7.96
CA VAL A 234 63.69 32.53 9.34
C VAL A 234 65.03 33.25 9.37
N LYS A 235 65.09 34.40 10.05
CA LYS A 235 66.25 35.29 10.07
C LYS A 235 66.45 35.87 11.46
N GLY A 236 67.67 35.81 11.98
CA GLY A 236 67.98 36.25 13.36
C GLY A 236 67.20 35.48 14.44
N GLY A 237 66.77 34.25 14.16
CA GLY A 237 65.91 33.47 15.04
C GLY A 237 64.43 33.84 15.00
N GLU A 238 64.00 34.74 14.11
CA GLU A 238 62.61 35.20 13.98
C GLU A 238 61.95 34.74 12.68
N LEU A 239 60.64 34.48 12.73
CA LEU A 239 59.83 34.03 11.59
C LEU A 239 59.11 35.20 10.90
N TRP A 240 59.33 35.36 9.60
CA TRP A 240 58.74 36.38 8.74
C TRP A 240 57.89 35.71 7.64
N VAL A 241 56.80 36.35 7.22
CA VAL A 241 55.83 35.79 6.25
C VAL A 241 55.45 36.81 5.18
N ARG A 242 55.27 36.40 3.93
CA ARG A 242 54.60 37.23 2.90
C ARG A 242 53.79 36.40 1.91
N THR A 243 52.92 37.08 1.15
CA THR A 243 52.02 36.45 0.16
C THR A 243 52.14 37.15 -1.21
N SER A 244 51.92 36.42 -2.30
CA SER A 244 51.69 36.96 -3.65
C SER A 244 50.63 36.14 -4.36
N THR A 245 49.74 36.79 -5.10
CA THR A 245 48.69 36.13 -5.91
C THR A 245 49.15 35.82 -7.34
N ASP A 246 50.27 36.39 -7.79
CA ASP A 246 50.70 36.42 -9.19
C ASP A 246 52.20 36.16 -9.39
N ASN A 247 52.94 35.80 -8.33
CA ASN A 247 54.40 35.56 -8.31
C ASN A 247 55.26 36.83 -8.55
N ILE A 248 54.63 38.00 -8.76
CA ILE A 248 55.25 39.26 -9.19
C ILE A 248 55.07 40.34 -8.12
N ASN A 249 53.82 40.61 -7.74
CA ASN A 249 53.46 41.57 -6.71
C ASN A 249 53.41 40.85 -5.36
N TRP A 250 54.34 41.21 -4.48
CA TRP A 250 54.45 40.64 -3.13
C TRP A 250 53.95 41.62 -2.08
N THR A 251 53.27 41.12 -1.05
CA THR A 251 53.10 41.89 0.18
C THR A 251 54.46 42.12 0.83
N LEU A 252 54.57 43.21 1.60
CA LEU A 252 55.66 43.38 2.56
C LEU A 252 55.74 42.16 3.50
N TRP A 253 56.93 41.93 4.06
CA TRP A 253 57.14 40.90 5.09
C TRP A 253 56.42 41.27 6.40
N ASP A 254 55.49 40.42 6.80
CA ASP A 254 54.76 40.48 8.06
C ASP A 254 55.51 39.66 9.13
N GLY A 255 55.72 40.25 10.30
CA GLY A 255 56.59 39.70 11.33
C GLY A 255 57.09 40.74 12.35
N PRO A 256 57.89 40.30 13.33
CA PRO A 256 58.31 38.91 13.54
C PRO A 256 57.24 38.05 14.22
N ASN A 257 57.29 36.74 13.99
CA ASN A 257 56.62 35.68 14.75
C ASN A 257 55.08 35.65 14.70
N VAL A 258 54.44 36.50 13.90
CA VAL A 258 52.98 36.61 13.69
C VAL A 258 52.26 35.27 13.45
N ALA A 259 52.90 34.34 12.74
CA ALA A 259 52.35 33.02 12.43
C ALA A 259 52.38 32.03 13.61
N ALA A 260 52.99 32.38 14.74
CA ALA A 260 53.31 31.45 15.83
C ALA A 260 53.02 32.01 17.24
N ASN A 261 52.18 33.05 17.32
CA ASN A 261 51.68 33.61 18.58
C ASN A 261 51.09 32.52 19.49
N GLY A 262 51.53 32.49 20.75
CA GLY A 262 51.08 31.52 21.76
C GLY A 262 51.87 30.20 21.84
N PHE A 263 52.82 29.92 20.92
CA PHE A 263 53.65 28.71 21.00
C PHE A 263 55.09 29.03 21.42
N GLY A 264 55.48 28.52 22.60
CA GLY A 264 56.87 28.37 23.05
C GLY A 264 57.72 29.65 23.20
N SER A 265 58.94 29.46 23.71
CA SER A 265 60.01 30.47 23.78
C SER A 265 61.24 30.00 23.01
N GLY A 266 62.19 30.91 22.77
CA GLY A 266 63.39 30.63 21.98
C GLY A 266 63.21 30.89 20.47
N GLU A 267 64.32 30.73 19.75
CA GLU A 267 64.46 31.07 18.32
C GLU A 267 63.77 30.06 17.40
N PHE A 268 63.31 30.53 16.25
CA PHE A 268 62.93 29.70 15.11
C PHE A 268 64.18 29.20 14.37
N THR A 269 64.16 27.93 13.97
CA THR A 269 65.24 27.33 13.17
C THR A 269 64.78 26.76 11.83
N SER A 270 63.48 26.49 11.67
CA SER A 270 62.89 25.92 10.46
C SER A 270 61.39 26.22 10.38
N PHE A 271 60.88 26.35 9.15
CA PHE A 271 59.45 26.39 8.82
C PHE A 271 59.20 25.54 7.57
N SER A 272 58.11 24.79 7.53
CA SER A 272 57.64 24.10 6.33
C SER A 272 56.10 24.03 6.29
N ALA A 273 55.53 23.89 5.08
CA ALA A 273 54.09 23.78 4.90
C ALA A 273 53.76 22.98 3.64
N TYR A 274 52.60 22.32 3.64
CA TYR A 274 52.06 21.64 2.47
C TYR A 274 50.53 21.68 2.45
N VAL A 275 49.95 21.53 1.26
CA VAL A 275 48.50 21.42 1.06
C VAL A 275 48.15 19.95 0.85
N GLN A 276 47.19 19.45 1.61
CA GLN A 276 46.69 18.07 1.49
C GLN A 276 45.70 17.93 0.30
N PRO A 277 45.37 16.68 -0.13
CA PRO A 277 44.41 16.45 -1.22
C PRO A 277 42.99 17.00 -1.01
N ASP A 278 42.55 17.19 0.25
CA ASP A 278 41.29 17.88 0.57
C ASP A 278 41.38 19.43 0.39
N GLY A 279 42.61 19.94 0.27
CA GLY A 279 42.95 21.36 0.21
C GLY A 279 43.24 22.00 1.57
N ALA A 280 43.26 21.23 2.66
CA ALA A 280 43.62 21.72 3.99
C ALA A 280 45.14 21.86 4.10
N THR A 281 45.60 23.05 4.48
CA THR A 281 47.02 23.39 4.60
C THR A 281 47.53 22.99 5.99
N LYS A 282 48.55 22.13 6.03
CA LYS A 282 49.34 21.88 7.25
C LYS A 282 50.57 22.77 7.25
N GLN A 283 50.92 23.30 8.42
CA GLN A 283 52.11 24.12 8.64
C GLN A 283 52.88 23.60 9.87
N PHE A 284 54.20 23.60 9.78
CA PHE A 284 55.13 23.12 10.79
C PHE A 284 56.24 24.14 11.00
N PHE A 285 56.77 24.22 12.22
CA PHE A 285 57.97 25.00 12.50
C PHE A 285 58.71 24.44 13.71
N ILE A 286 60.01 24.69 13.78
CA ILE A 286 60.81 24.38 14.97
C ILE A 286 61.13 25.70 15.67
N LYS A 287 60.76 25.80 16.96
CA LYS A 287 61.04 26.97 17.81
C LYS A 287 61.57 26.51 19.17
N GLY A 288 62.73 27.00 19.58
CA GLY A 288 63.39 26.59 20.83
C GLY A 288 63.69 25.07 20.88
N GLY A 289 63.89 24.44 19.72
CA GLY A 289 64.04 22.98 19.58
C GLY A 289 62.72 22.19 19.56
N ALA A 290 61.57 22.80 19.88
CA ALA A 290 60.27 22.15 19.86
C ALA A 290 59.60 22.23 18.47
N LEU A 291 59.13 21.09 17.95
CA LEU A 291 58.35 21.01 16.71
C LEU A 291 56.87 21.36 16.97
N ALA A 292 56.39 22.42 16.34
CA ALA A 292 54.98 22.79 16.28
C ALA A 292 54.32 22.27 15.00
N LYS A 293 52.99 22.08 15.04
CA LYS A 293 52.16 21.87 13.85
C LYS A 293 50.80 22.55 13.99
N ARG A 294 50.24 23.03 12.88
CA ARG A 294 48.86 23.54 12.80
C ARG A 294 48.20 23.22 11.45
N ASP A 295 46.90 23.40 11.39
CA ASP A 295 46.03 23.07 10.25
C ASP A 295 44.99 24.18 10.09
N ASN A 296 44.65 24.58 8.85
CA ASN A 296 43.65 25.61 8.59
C ASN A 296 42.20 25.08 8.53
N ALA A 297 41.98 23.76 8.46
CA ALA A 297 40.64 23.17 8.37
C ALA A 297 39.92 22.99 9.72
N GLY A 298 40.54 23.35 10.84
CA GLY A 298 39.88 23.41 12.15
C GLY A 298 39.32 22.07 12.67
N GLY A 299 39.93 20.94 12.26
CA GLY A 299 39.46 19.59 12.58
C GLY A 299 39.24 19.34 14.07
N LYS A 300 38.08 18.78 14.44
CA LYS A 300 37.68 18.50 15.82
C LYS A 300 37.61 16.99 16.05
N CYS A 301 38.04 16.53 17.23
CA CYS A 301 37.78 15.17 17.67
C CYS A 301 36.26 14.94 17.81
N ARG A 302 35.79 13.83 17.23
CA ARG A 302 34.37 13.46 17.11
C ARG A 302 34.21 11.94 17.14
N LEU A 303 33.02 11.48 17.53
CA LEU A 303 32.63 10.08 17.38
C LEU A 303 32.44 9.77 15.89
N SER A 304 33.01 8.68 15.39
CA SER A 304 32.93 8.27 13.99
C SER A 304 31.50 7.98 13.52
N THR A 305 30.61 7.60 14.44
CA THR A 305 29.18 7.40 14.21
C THR A 305 28.36 8.69 14.18
N LEU A 306 28.87 9.79 14.75
CA LEU A 306 28.20 11.09 14.87
C LEU A 306 29.19 12.25 14.62
N PRO A 307 29.81 12.34 13.43
CA PRO A 307 30.86 13.32 13.15
C PRO A 307 30.38 14.77 13.19
N THR A 308 29.08 15.01 13.00
CA THR A 308 28.44 16.33 12.99
C THR A 308 27.93 16.81 14.35
N ALA A 309 28.03 16.00 15.42
CA ALA A 309 27.56 16.41 16.74
C ALA A 309 28.32 17.65 17.27
N ASN A 310 27.64 18.47 18.06
CA ASN A 310 28.26 19.66 18.68
C ASN A 310 29.03 19.27 19.95
N ASP A 311 28.46 18.35 20.71
CA ASP A 311 28.90 17.77 21.96
C ASP A 311 29.31 16.30 21.79
N CYS A 312 30.46 15.91 22.35
CA CYS A 312 30.96 14.53 22.28
C CYS A 312 30.35 13.65 23.39
N GLN A 313 29.04 13.74 23.59
CA GLN A 313 28.29 12.93 24.55
C GLN A 313 27.71 11.69 23.86
N ALA A 314 27.76 10.54 24.54
CA ALA A 314 27.10 9.33 24.06
C ALA A 314 25.60 9.42 24.38
N VAL A 315 24.77 9.64 23.37
CA VAL A 315 23.31 9.51 23.51
C VAL A 315 22.99 8.07 23.87
N VAL A 316 22.45 7.85 25.07
CA VAL A 316 21.83 6.57 25.43
C VAL A 316 20.62 6.40 24.53
N VAL A 317 20.74 5.59 23.49
CA VAL A 317 19.62 5.28 22.58
C VAL A 317 18.56 4.58 23.42
N PRO A 318 17.36 5.16 23.61
CA PRO A 318 16.30 4.48 24.34
C PRO A 318 15.91 3.22 23.56
N GLY A 319 15.83 2.09 24.25
CA GLY A 319 15.36 0.85 23.64
C GLY A 319 13.99 1.05 23.03
N THR A 320 13.75 0.47 21.86
CA THR A 320 12.47 0.63 21.13
C THR A 320 11.61 -0.61 21.25
N ALA A 321 10.30 -0.42 21.42
CA ALA A 321 9.31 -1.50 21.37
C ALA A 321 8.50 -1.43 20.08
N THR A 322 8.30 -2.58 19.43
CA THR A 322 7.50 -2.74 18.23
C THR A 322 6.28 -3.62 18.48
N CYS A 323 5.20 -3.41 17.72
CA CYS A 323 4.10 -4.36 17.71
C CYS A 323 4.44 -5.52 16.78
N THR A 324 4.51 -6.73 17.32
CA THR A 324 4.78 -7.95 16.53
C THR A 324 3.50 -8.59 16.01
N SER A 325 2.36 -8.39 16.67
CA SER A 325 1.05 -8.87 16.20
C SER A 325 -0.12 -8.20 16.91
N LYS A 326 -1.25 -8.10 16.19
CA LYS A 326 -2.58 -7.91 16.76
C LYS A 326 -3.47 -9.03 16.22
N LYS A 327 -4.11 -9.80 17.10
CA LYS A 327 -4.96 -10.94 16.76
C LYS A 327 -6.28 -10.87 17.54
N ALA A 328 -7.29 -11.59 17.08
CA ALA A 328 -8.59 -11.70 17.74
C ALA A 328 -8.93 -13.17 18.04
N PHE A 329 -9.61 -13.43 19.15
CA PHE A 329 -9.93 -14.78 19.62
C PHE A 329 -11.35 -14.86 20.16
N THR A 330 -11.98 -16.04 20.05
CA THR A 330 -13.36 -16.28 20.53
C THR A 330 -13.53 -16.07 22.04
N ASP A 331 -12.50 -16.34 22.83
CA ASP A 331 -12.51 -16.28 24.29
C ASP A 331 -11.10 -16.01 24.85
N PHE A 332 -10.91 -16.21 26.16
CA PHE A 332 -9.63 -16.13 26.86
C PHE A 332 -9.28 -17.45 27.55
N SER A 333 -9.46 -18.57 26.85
CA SER A 333 -8.93 -19.84 27.31
C SER A 333 -7.45 -19.97 26.92
N THR A 334 -6.82 -21.10 27.28
CA THR A 334 -5.46 -21.41 26.86
C THR A 334 -5.36 -21.57 25.34
N ILE A 335 -4.16 -21.36 24.79
CA ILE A 335 -3.86 -21.38 23.34
C ILE A 335 -4.39 -22.62 22.59
N THR A 336 -4.60 -23.74 23.30
CA THR A 336 -5.15 -24.99 22.76
C THR A 336 -6.67 -25.02 22.57
N THR A 337 -7.41 -23.99 23.00
CA THR A 337 -8.89 -23.98 22.99
C THR A 337 -9.52 -22.71 22.41
N SER A 338 -8.80 -21.58 22.37
CA SER A 338 -9.28 -20.34 21.74
C SER A 338 -9.14 -20.35 20.22
N THR A 339 -10.26 -20.23 19.49
CA THR A 339 -10.25 -20.12 18.01
C THR A 339 -9.85 -18.70 17.59
N GLU A 340 -8.89 -18.59 16.66
CA GLU A 340 -8.50 -17.29 16.08
C GLU A 340 -9.55 -16.77 15.10
N LEU A 341 -9.94 -15.50 15.27
CA LEU A 341 -10.91 -14.81 14.45
C LEU A 341 -10.20 -14.03 13.34
N THR A 342 -10.70 -14.17 12.11
CA THR A 342 -10.14 -13.63 10.87
C THR A 342 -11.26 -13.11 9.96
N SER A 343 -10.93 -12.60 8.78
CA SER A 343 -11.92 -12.25 7.75
C SER A 343 -12.73 -13.44 7.22
N ALA A 344 -12.29 -14.69 7.47
CA ALA A 344 -13.00 -15.92 7.11
C ALA A 344 -13.98 -16.41 8.20
N THR A 345 -13.89 -15.90 9.43
CA THR A 345 -14.77 -16.25 10.57
C THR A 345 -15.73 -15.09 10.86
N PRO A 346 -16.93 -15.06 10.24
CA PRO A 346 -17.84 -13.91 10.31
C PRO A 346 -18.35 -13.65 11.73
N LEU A 347 -18.26 -12.40 12.19
CA LEU A 347 -18.69 -11.96 13.51
C LEU A 347 -20.18 -11.63 13.55
N LYS A 348 -20.91 -12.19 14.52
CA LYS A 348 -22.34 -11.90 14.71
C LYS A 348 -22.55 -10.57 15.43
N LYS A 349 -23.67 -9.89 15.16
CA LYS A 349 -24.05 -8.68 15.92
C LYS A 349 -24.21 -9.02 17.40
N GLY A 350 -23.63 -8.20 18.28
CA GLY A 350 -23.63 -8.46 19.72
C GLY A 350 -22.67 -9.58 20.18
N GLN A 351 -21.89 -10.19 19.28
CA GLN A 351 -20.86 -11.17 19.66
C GLN A 351 -19.75 -10.49 20.46
N GLU A 352 -19.36 -11.11 21.57
CA GLU A 352 -18.16 -10.75 22.35
C GLU A 352 -16.96 -11.55 21.87
N PHE A 353 -15.78 -10.93 21.89
CA PHE A 353 -14.51 -11.57 21.55
C PHE A 353 -13.33 -10.81 22.17
N VAL A 354 -12.14 -11.40 22.16
CA VAL A 354 -10.92 -10.84 22.79
C VAL A 354 -9.94 -10.35 21.72
N TYR A 355 -9.37 -9.17 21.90
CA TYR A 355 -8.17 -8.74 21.16
C TYR A 355 -6.92 -9.03 21.99
N ARG A 356 -5.87 -9.49 21.30
CA ARG A 356 -4.53 -9.74 21.84
C ARG A 356 -3.50 -8.93 21.04
N ILE A 357 -2.81 -7.99 21.70
CA ILE A 357 -1.73 -7.19 21.12
C ILE A 357 -0.41 -7.67 21.71
N THR A 358 0.58 -7.95 20.87
CA THR A 358 1.93 -8.38 21.31
C THR A 358 2.96 -7.30 21.03
N ALA A 359 3.67 -6.89 22.08
CA ALA A 359 4.76 -5.93 22.04
C ALA A 359 6.10 -6.63 22.31
N LYS A 360 7.15 -6.33 21.54
CA LYS A 360 8.51 -6.83 21.79
C LYS A 360 9.53 -5.70 21.70
N GLY A 361 10.50 -5.69 22.61
CA GLY A 361 11.66 -4.80 22.60
C GLY A 361 12.91 -5.46 21.99
N GLY A 362 13.93 -4.65 21.72
CA GLY A 362 15.25 -5.13 21.34
C GLY A 362 16.10 -5.65 22.51
N THR A 363 17.38 -5.90 22.21
CA THR A 363 18.43 -6.24 23.19
C THR A 363 18.59 -5.16 24.27
N THR A 364 18.43 -3.88 23.88
CA THR A 364 18.25 -2.75 24.79
C THR A 364 16.76 -2.64 25.13
N PRO A 365 16.34 -2.84 26.39
CA PRO A 365 14.92 -2.80 26.75
C PRO A 365 14.31 -1.40 26.60
N ALA A 366 13.08 -1.36 26.13
CA ALA A 366 12.29 -0.14 25.98
C ALA A 366 11.60 0.24 27.30
N ALA A 367 11.74 1.49 27.73
CA ALA A 367 11.11 2.03 28.93
C ALA A 367 9.79 2.74 28.62
N ASN A 368 8.89 2.82 29.61
CA ASN A 368 7.63 3.59 29.57
C ASN A 368 6.72 3.27 28.35
N VAL A 369 6.77 2.02 27.86
CA VAL A 369 6.08 1.60 26.64
C VAL A 369 4.58 1.66 26.83
N THR A 370 3.89 2.43 25.98
CA THR A 370 2.45 2.61 26.04
C THR A 370 1.80 2.07 24.78
N ILE A 371 0.85 1.15 24.94
CA ILE A 371 0.01 0.57 23.90
C ILE A 371 -1.34 1.28 23.94
N THR A 372 -1.76 1.85 22.81
CA THR A 372 -3.05 2.49 22.63
C THR A 372 -3.83 1.84 21.49
N ASP A 373 -5.12 1.59 21.70
CA ASP A 373 -6.03 0.95 20.75
C ASP A 373 -7.31 1.78 20.66
N GLN A 374 -7.52 2.47 19.54
CA GLN A 374 -8.74 3.26 19.32
C GLN A 374 -9.77 2.36 18.65
N LEU A 375 -10.80 1.96 19.40
CA LEU A 375 -11.87 1.12 18.86
C LEU A 375 -12.62 1.85 17.74
N PRO A 376 -12.88 1.18 16.60
CA PRO A 376 -13.75 1.69 15.54
C PRO A 376 -15.22 1.59 15.96
N ALA A 377 -16.10 2.37 15.31
CA ALA A 377 -17.49 2.57 15.73
C ALA A 377 -18.36 1.29 15.72
N GLU A 378 -17.93 0.27 14.99
CA GLU A 378 -18.58 -1.05 14.92
C GLU A 378 -18.36 -1.91 16.19
N LEU A 379 -17.49 -1.46 17.10
CA LEU A 379 -17.11 -2.17 18.32
C LEU A 379 -17.35 -1.35 19.59
N THR A 380 -17.62 -2.06 20.68
CA THR A 380 -17.76 -1.50 22.02
C THR A 380 -16.83 -2.22 22.99
N TYR A 381 -16.22 -1.49 23.91
CA TYR A 381 -15.35 -2.06 24.95
C TYR A 381 -16.21 -2.78 26.01
N VAL A 382 -15.82 -3.99 26.41
CA VAL A 382 -16.53 -4.77 27.45
C VAL A 382 -15.75 -4.78 28.76
N GLY A 383 -14.42 -4.94 28.70
CA GLY A 383 -13.59 -4.97 29.90
C GLY A 383 -12.16 -5.48 29.67
N PRO A 384 -11.30 -5.42 30.70
CA PRO A 384 -9.99 -6.06 30.71
C PRO A 384 -10.13 -7.59 30.71
N VAL A 385 -9.00 -8.27 30.50
CA VAL A 385 -8.93 -9.74 30.48
C VAL A 385 -7.83 -10.20 31.45
N GLY A 386 -8.17 -11.10 32.37
CA GLY A 386 -7.33 -11.41 33.53
C GLY A 386 -7.05 -10.18 34.40
N ASP A 387 -5.94 -10.20 35.14
CA ASP A 387 -5.47 -9.09 35.98
C ASP A 387 -4.82 -7.93 35.19
N SER A 388 -5.17 -7.78 33.91
CA SER A 388 -4.61 -6.74 33.04
C SER A 388 -5.03 -5.35 33.49
N VAL A 389 -4.06 -4.54 33.91
CA VAL A 389 -4.28 -3.12 34.27
C VAL A 389 -4.49 -2.31 32.98
N ILE A 390 -5.75 -2.09 32.63
CA ILE A 390 -6.17 -1.42 31.40
C ILE A 390 -7.02 -0.20 31.76
N THR A 391 -6.75 0.92 31.08
CA THR A 391 -7.58 2.12 31.13
C THR A 391 -8.38 2.25 29.84
N HIS A 392 -9.64 2.70 29.94
CA HIS A 392 -10.51 2.93 28.77
C HIS A 392 -11.28 4.23 28.94
N SER A 393 -11.28 5.07 27.89
CA SER A 393 -12.08 6.29 27.82
C SER A 393 -12.40 6.62 26.36
N ASN A 394 -13.64 6.98 26.04
CA ASN A 394 -14.08 7.38 24.69
C ASN A 394 -13.71 6.39 23.56
N GLY A 395 -13.69 5.09 23.83
CA GLY A 395 -13.29 4.04 22.87
C GLY A 395 -11.77 3.85 22.75
N LEU A 396 -10.95 4.68 23.38
CA LEU A 396 -9.51 4.51 23.47
C LEU A 396 -9.17 3.58 24.65
N VAL A 397 -8.59 2.42 24.34
CA VAL A 397 -8.02 1.48 25.32
C VAL A 397 -6.53 1.77 25.44
N THR A 398 -6.01 1.90 26.67
CA THR A 398 -4.59 2.20 26.93
C THR A 398 -4.00 1.31 28.01
N VAL A 399 -2.81 0.76 27.72
CA VAL A 399 -2.03 -0.12 28.60
C VAL A 399 -0.57 0.35 28.61
N THR A 400 0.06 0.44 29.79
CA THR A 400 1.45 0.90 29.93
C THR A 400 2.30 -0.14 30.65
N TYR A 401 3.47 -0.46 30.08
CA TYR A 401 4.49 -1.32 30.68
C TYR A 401 5.71 -0.49 31.07
N PRO A 402 6.20 -0.58 32.33
CA PRO A 402 7.43 0.10 32.73
C PRO A 402 8.65 -0.29 31.88
N THR A 403 8.69 -1.54 31.40
CA THR A 403 9.76 -2.04 30.52
C THR A 403 9.27 -3.16 29.60
N VAL A 404 9.70 -3.15 28.35
CA VAL A 404 9.53 -4.24 27.36
C VAL A 404 10.90 -4.57 26.75
N GLY A 405 11.38 -5.80 26.93
CA GLY A 405 12.61 -6.31 26.31
C GLY A 405 12.32 -7.40 25.29
N GLU A 406 13.28 -8.30 25.08
CA GLU A 406 13.11 -9.41 24.12
C GLU A 406 11.98 -10.39 24.47
N ALA A 407 11.70 -10.56 25.76
CA ALA A 407 10.55 -11.28 26.26
C ALA A 407 9.28 -10.43 26.02
N PRO A 408 8.35 -10.86 25.15
CA PRO A 408 7.24 -10.02 24.73
C PRO A 408 6.25 -9.75 25.87
N LYS A 409 5.59 -8.59 25.81
CA LYS A 409 4.43 -8.25 26.64
C LYS A 409 3.17 -8.35 25.81
N VAL A 410 2.10 -8.80 26.44
CA VAL A 410 0.81 -9.07 25.81
C VAL A 410 -0.27 -8.26 26.53
N ALA A 411 -1.01 -7.47 25.78
CA ALA A 411 -2.17 -6.71 26.26
C ALA A 411 -3.45 -7.34 25.69
N GLU A 412 -4.38 -7.71 26.57
CA GLU A 412 -5.63 -8.39 26.21
C GLU A 412 -6.85 -7.71 26.82
N PHE A 413 -7.86 -7.48 25.99
CA PHE A 413 -9.13 -6.89 26.39
C PHE A 413 -10.29 -7.43 25.55
N LYS A 414 -11.48 -7.42 26.14
CA LYS A 414 -12.70 -7.91 25.51
C LYS A 414 -13.47 -6.76 24.85
N VAL A 415 -13.96 -7.02 23.64
CA VAL A 415 -14.83 -6.14 22.85
C VAL A 415 -16.11 -6.86 22.44
N LYS A 416 -17.09 -6.09 21.97
CA LYS A 416 -18.40 -6.56 21.50
C LYS A 416 -18.81 -5.85 20.21
N VAL A 417 -19.27 -6.60 19.22
CA VAL A 417 -19.82 -6.04 17.97
C VAL A 417 -21.08 -5.25 18.28
N ALA A 418 -21.12 -3.96 17.92
CA ALA A 418 -22.28 -3.11 18.15
C ALA A 418 -23.52 -3.62 17.39
N ALA A 419 -24.71 -3.46 17.97
CA ALA A 419 -25.97 -3.87 17.34
C ALA A 419 -26.28 -3.06 16.06
N THR A 420 -25.84 -1.80 16.04
CA THR A 420 -25.97 -0.85 14.93
C THR A 420 -25.08 -1.15 13.72
N THR A 421 -24.04 -1.98 13.88
CA THR A 421 -23.06 -2.29 12.84
C THR A 421 -23.70 -2.80 11.54
N VAL A 422 -23.21 -2.35 10.38
CA VAL A 422 -23.72 -2.79 9.07
C VAL A 422 -23.32 -4.25 8.83
N ALA A 423 -24.28 -5.07 8.36
CA ALA A 423 -24.03 -6.49 8.10
C ALA A 423 -23.09 -6.66 6.90
N GLY A 424 -22.16 -7.60 6.98
CA GLY A 424 -21.13 -7.82 5.95
C GLY A 424 -19.96 -6.82 5.94
N ALA A 425 -19.96 -5.82 6.82
CA ALA A 425 -18.91 -4.81 6.91
C ALA A 425 -17.55 -5.39 7.34
N ASN A 426 -16.46 -4.72 6.94
CA ASN A 426 -15.11 -5.02 7.41
C ASN A 426 -14.78 -4.16 8.62
N VAL A 427 -14.45 -4.79 9.75
CA VAL A 427 -14.02 -4.11 10.98
C VAL A 427 -12.50 -4.15 11.04
N ILE A 428 -11.87 -3.01 10.73
CA ILE A 428 -10.42 -2.82 10.83
C ILE A 428 -10.13 -2.17 12.18
N ASN A 429 -9.49 -2.90 13.10
CA ASN A 429 -9.06 -2.32 14.37
C ASN A 429 -7.53 -2.21 14.44
N LYS A 430 -7.01 -1.07 14.90
CA LYS A 430 -5.59 -0.68 14.87
C LYS A 430 -5.05 -0.38 16.27
N ALA A 431 -3.90 -0.95 16.60
CA ALA A 431 -3.12 -0.64 17.80
C ALA A 431 -1.85 0.12 17.41
N THR A 432 -1.43 1.01 18.30
CA THR A 432 -0.22 1.82 18.20
C THR A 432 0.58 1.68 19.48
N ILE A 433 1.87 1.37 19.35
CA ILE A 433 2.82 1.25 20.45
C ILE A 433 3.76 2.44 20.40
N LYS A 434 3.74 3.25 21.45
CA LYS A 434 4.60 4.42 21.64
C LYS A 434 5.70 4.09 22.64
N THR A 435 6.94 4.41 22.26
CA THR A 435 8.10 4.41 23.16
C THR A 435 8.64 5.83 23.26
N GLU A 436 9.21 6.19 24.40
CA GLU A 436 9.79 7.52 24.60
C GLU A 436 11.02 7.73 23.70
N GLY A 437 11.07 8.87 22.98
CA GLY A 437 12.14 9.18 22.03
C GLY A 437 12.12 8.41 20.70
N ALA A 438 11.13 7.57 20.42
CA ALA A 438 11.06 6.75 19.20
C ALA A 438 9.78 6.95 18.39
N ASN A 439 9.84 6.60 17.09
CA ASN A 439 8.67 6.56 16.23
C ASN A 439 7.67 5.49 16.71
N PRO A 440 6.36 5.75 16.62
CA PRO A 440 5.35 4.75 16.99
C PRO A 440 5.37 3.55 16.04
N SER A 441 5.16 2.36 16.61
CA SER A 441 5.03 1.10 15.86
C SER A 441 3.56 0.66 15.85
N GLU A 442 3.04 0.19 14.72
CA GLU A 442 1.60 -0.01 14.54
C GLU A 442 1.26 -1.38 13.98
N CYS A 443 0.09 -1.89 14.35
CA CYS A 443 -0.42 -3.19 13.91
C CYS A 443 -1.95 -3.17 13.86
N SER A 444 -2.51 -3.85 12.87
CA SER A 444 -3.97 -3.90 12.65
C SER A 444 -4.45 -5.32 12.38
N VAL A 445 -5.74 -5.54 12.61
CA VAL A 445 -6.44 -6.77 12.26
C VAL A 445 -7.77 -6.42 11.60
N THR A 446 -8.07 -7.12 10.51
CA THR A 446 -9.31 -6.95 9.74
C THR A 446 -10.21 -8.16 9.95
N LEU A 447 -11.34 -7.93 10.60
CA LEU A 447 -12.39 -8.92 10.80
C LEU A 447 -13.58 -8.58 9.89
N LYS A 448 -14.49 -9.53 9.67
CA LYS A 448 -15.68 -9.31 8.86
C LYS A 448 -16.94 -9.62 9.66
N VAL A 449 -17.94 -8.75 9.58
CA VAL A 449 -19.25 -8.96 10.18
C VAL A 449 -20.03 -9.97 9.34
N GLU A 450 -20.83 -10.82 9.98
CA GLU A 450 -21.77 -11.71 9.31
C GLU A 450 -22.63 -10.90 8.32
N ALA A 451 -22.69 -11.36 7.07
CA ALA A 451 -23.59 -10.76 6.09
C ALA A 451 -25.04 -10.96 6.56
N ALA A 452 -25.94 -10.05 6.16
CA ALA A 452 -27.35 -10.32 6.34
C ALA A 452 -27.67 -11.64 5.61
N ALA A 453 -28.47 -12.51 6.23
CA ALA A 453 -28.97 -13.70 5.56
C ALA A 453 -29.61 -13.26 4.25
N ALA A 454 -29.09 -13.75 3.12
CA ALA A 454 -29.59 -13.33 1.82
C ALA A 454 -31.06 -13.75 1.70
N ASP A 455 -31.88 -12.79 1.29
CA ASP A 455 -33.33 -12.88 1.17
C ASP A 455 -33.65 -12.59 -0.29
N TYR A 456 -34.28 -13.55 -0.96
CA TYR A 456 -34.58 -13.53 -2.38
C TYR A 456 -36.09 -13.57 -2.68
N SER A 457 -36.89 -13.12 -1.70
CA SER A 457 -38.33 -12.88 -1.88
C SER A 457 -38.62 -11.76 -2.90
N CYS A 458 -39.91 -11.50 -3.16
CA CYS A 458 -40.34 -10.49 -4.14
C CYS A 458 -39.66 -9.13 -3.90
N ASN A 459 -39.23 -8.47 -5.00
CA ASN A 459 -38.53 -7.18 -5.02
C ASN A 459 -37.14 -7.13 -4.34
N LYS A 460 -36.59 -8.26 -3.88
CA LYS A 460 -35.23 -8.30 -3.30
C LYS A 460 -34.13 -8.27 -4.37
N PRO A 461 -32.95 -7.70 -4.09
CA PRO A 461 -31.85 -7.61 -5.05
C PRO A 461 -31.26 -8.97 -5.41
N CYS A 462 -30.85 -9.12 -6.67
CA CYS A 462 -30.29 -10.34 -7.23
C CYS A 462 -29.25 -10.04 -8.32
N THR A 463 -28.45 -11.04 -8.64
CA THR A 463 -27.55 -11.07 -9.80
C THR A 463 -27.75 -12.29 -10.70
N THR A 464 -28.46 -13.34 -10.23
CA THR A 464 -28.81 -14.50 -11.05
C THR A 464 -30.22 -15.02 -10.75
N THR A 465 -30.88 -15.61 -11.75
CA THR A 465 -32.19 -16.28 -11.59
C THR A 465 -32.16 -17.39 -10.52
N THR A 466 -31.05 -18.12 -10.40
CA THR A 466 -30.88 -19.18 -9.40
C THR A 466 -31.01 -18.68 -7.96
N GLN A 467 -30.64 -17.43 -7.67
CA GLN A 467 -30.84 -16.81 -6.36
C GLN A 467 -32.34 -16.61 -6.08
N CYS A 468 -33.07 -16.02 -7.01
CA CYS A 468 -34.52 -15.81 -6.89
C CYS A 468 -35.33 -17.11 -6.76
N GLN A 469 -34.75 -18.23 -7.18
CA GLN A 469 -35.34 -19.57 -7.08
C GLN A 469 -34.93 -20.34 -5.81
N ASP A 470 -34.06 -19.78 -4.98
CA ASP A 470 -33.61 -20.39 -3.73
C ASP A 470 -34.68 -20.27 -2.62
N THR A 471 -35.54 -21.28 -2.55
CA THR A 471 -36.63 -21.37 -1.57
C THR A 471 -36.14 -21.43 -0.12
N THR A 472 -34.89 -21.79 0.14
CA THR A 472 -34.30 -21.76 1.50
C THR A 472 -34.08 -20.32 2.00
N LYS A 473 -34.17 -19.34 1.09
CA LYS A 473 -33.90 -17.91 1.31
C LYS A 473 -35.11 -17.04 0.94
N GLY A 474 -36.31 -17.61 0.99
CA GLY A 474 -37.55 -16.89 0.64
C GLY A 474 -37.80 -16.70 -0.86
N GLY A 475 -36.95 -17.27 -1.73
CA GLY A 475 -37.16 -17.32 -3.17
C GLY A 475 -38.31 -18.26 -3.57
N ASN A 476 -38.64 -18.28 -4.86
CA ASN A 476 -39.71 -19.08 -5.44
C ASN A 476 -39.26 -19.64 -6.80
N ALA A 477 -39.53 -20.92 -7.07
CA ALA A 477 -39.14 -21.57 -8.33
C ALA A 477 -39.70 -20.88 -9.60
N LEU A 478 -40.80 -20.13 -9.48
CA LEU A 478 -41.38 -19.34 -10.57
C LEU A 478 -40.75 -17.94 -10.73
N TYR A 479 -39.84 -17.53 -9.83
CA TYR A 479 -39.15 -16.25 -9.94
C TYR A 479 -37.93 -16.32 -10.87
N SER A 480 -37.57 -15.16 -11.40
CA SER A 480 -36.33 -14.88 -12.12
C SER A 480 -35.72 -13.57 -11.62
N CYS A 481 -34.45 -13.34 -11.94
CA CYS A 481 -33.81 -12.05 -11.68
C CYS A 481 -34.07 -11.12 -12.88
N ASP A 482 -34.85 -10.06 -12.68
CA ASP A 482 -35.10 -9.08 -13.73
C ASP A 482 -33.82 -8.28 -14.04
N THR A 483 -33.40 -8.30 -15.31
CA THR A 483 -32.12 -7.72 -15.74
C THR A 483 -32.14 -6.19 -15.83
N VAL A 484 -33.32 -5.56 -15.81
CA VAL A 484 -33.45 -4.10 -15.83
C VAL A 484 -33.35 -3.52 -14.42
N SER A 485 -34.09 -4.09 -13.46
CA SER A 485 -34.13 -3.63 -12.06
C SER A 485 -33.15 -4.34 -11.13
N ASN A 486 -32.52 -5.44 -11.56
CA ASN A 486 -31.65 -6.31 -10.74
C ASN A 486 -32.33 -6.79 -9.45
N THR A 487 -33.63 -7.10 -9.53
CA THR A 487 -34.43 -7.59 -8.39
C THR A 487 -35.33 -8.77 -8.79
N CYS A 488 -35.66 -9.63 -7.82
CA CYS A 488 -36.45 -10.83 -8.05
C CYS A 488 -37.91 -10.51 -8.44
N ARG A 489 -38.39 -11.16 -9.49
CA ARG A 489 -39.73 -11.01 -10.08
C ARG A 489 -40.31 -12.34 -10.50
N LEU A 490 -41.62 -12.40 -10.69
CA LEU A 490 -42.28 -13.57 -11.27
C LEU A 490 -41.97 -13.67 -12.77
N THR A 491 -41.50 -14.83 -13.25
CA THR A 491 -41.05 -15.03 -14.64
C THR A 491 -42.15 -14.75 -15.67
N THR A 492 -43.42 -14.96 -15.31
CA THR A 492 -44.59 -14.69 -16.18
C THR A 492 -45.08 -13.24 -16.13
N ASN A 493 -44.53 -12.41 -15.23
CA ASN A 493 -44.92 -11.00 -15.08
C ASN A 493 -43.76 -10.15 -14.52
N PRO A 494 -42.63 -10.02 -15.25
CA PRO A 494 -41.41 -9.36 -14.74
C PRO A 494 -41.63 -7.88 -14.40
N THR A 495 -42.63 -7.22 -14.99
CA THR A 495 -42.99 -5.82 -14.73
C THR A 495 -43.83 -5.62 -13.47
N SER A 496 -44.33 -6.67 -12.81
CA SER A 496 -45.12 -6.52 -11.57
C SER A 496 -44.26 -6.15 -10.37
N THR A 497 -44.55 -5.01 -9.76
CA THR A 497 -43.98 -4.55 -8.48
C THR A 497 -44.54 -5.28 -7.26
N THR A 498 -45.50 -6.19 -7.43
CA THR A 498 -46.07 -7.04 -6.38
C THR A 498 -45.75 -8.54 -6.59
N CYS A 499 -45.07 -8.88 -7.69
CA CYS A 499 -44.83 -10.26 -8.16
C CYS A 499 -46.10 -11.11 -8.37
N GLU A 500 -47.24 -10.48 -8.62
CA GLU A 500 -48.49 -11.15 -8.96
C GLU A 500 -48.45 -11.75 -10.38
N ALA A 501 -49.15 -12.87 -10.57
CA ALA A 501 -49.30 -13.48 -11.89
C ALA A 501 -50.06 -12.53 -12.84
N LYS A 502 -49.59 -12.40 -14.09
CA LYS A 502 -50.35 -11.65 -15.10
C LYS A 502 -51.68 -12.36 -15.33
N VAL A 503 -52.78 -11.67 -15.07
CA VAL A 503 -54.13 -12.19 -15.31
C VAL A 503 -54.27 -12.51 -16.79
N ALA A 504 -54.68 -13.74 -17.10
CA ALA A 504 -55.02 -14.13 -18.46
C ALA A 504 -56.39 -13.54 -18.81
N TYR A 505 -56.39 -12.35 -19.43
CA TYR A 505 -57.62 -11.72 -19.87
C TYR A 505 -58.33 -12.59 -20.93
N VAL A 506 -59.66 -12.59 -20.90
CA VAL A 506 -60.57 -13.27 -21.83
C VAL A 506 -61.83 -12.41 -22.00
N CYS A 507 -62.78 -12.85 -22.84
CA CYS A 507 -64.10 -12.22 -22.85
C CYS A 507 -64.72 -12.23 -21.43
N ASN A 508 -65.22 -11.08 -20.96
CA ASN A 508 -65.72 -10.84 -19.59
C ASN A 508 -64.67 -10.66 -18.47
N SER A 509 -63.37 -10.69 -18.77
CA SER A 509 -62.37 -10.26 -17.78
C SER A 509 -62.54 -8.77 -17.45
N ASP A 510 -62.38 -8.45 -16.17
CA ASP A 510 -62.23 -7.07 -15.68
C ASP A 510 -60.97 -6.44 -16.25
N CYS A 511 -61.06 -5.17 -16.62
CA CYS A 511 -59.97 -4.40 -17.19
C CYS A 511 -59.91 -3.03 -16.49
N THR A 512 -58.92 -2.83 -15.62
CA THR A 512 -58.84 -1.66 -14.73
C THR A 512 -57.42 -1.14 -14.62
N GLY A 513 -57.26 0.18 -14.52
CA GLY A 513 -55.95 0.84 -14.51
C GLY A 513 -55.42 1.14 -15.92
N ASP A 514 -54.26 1.81 -15.98
CA ASP A 514 -53.81 2.52 -17.18
C ASP A 514 -53.43 1.61 -18.37
N THR A 515 -53.21 0.31 -18.13
CA THR A 515 -52.90 -0.68 -19.18
C THR A 515 -54.13 -1.41 -19.72
N ALA A 516 -55.32 -1.23 -19.13
CA ALA A 516 -56.52 -2.04 -19.35
C ALA A 516 -56.90 -2.26 -20.83
N GLU A 517 -56.79 -1.22 -21.66
CA GLU A 517 -57.09 -1.28 -23.10
C GLU A 517 -56.04 -2.08 -23.89
N ALA A 518 -54.75 -1.92 -23.56
CA ALA A 518 -53.67 -2.69 -24.17
C ALA A 518 -53.70 -4.16 -23.73
N ASP A 519 -54.09 -4.41 -22.49
CA ASP A 519 -54.23 -5.75 -21.92
C ASP A 519 -55.40 -6.54 -22.54
N CYS A 520 -56.56 -5.93 -22.78
CA CYS A 520 -57.62 -6.57 -23.57
C CYS A 520 -57.14 -6.88 -25.01
N LYS A 521 -56.42 -5.94 -25.65
CA LYS A 521 -55.96 -6.08 -27.04
C LYS A 521 -54.85 -7.11 -27.24
N ALA A 522 -54.01 -7.33 -26.23
CA ALA A 522 -52.98 -8.37 -26.24
C ALA A 522 -53.54 -9.80 -26.35
N VAL A 523 -54.84 -9.99 -26.09
CA VAL A 523 -55.56 -11.28 -26.21
C VAL A 523 -56.29 -11.38 -27.54
N ASN A 524 -56.94 -10.30 -27.96
CA ASN A 524 -57.53 -10.16 -29.29
C ASN A 524 -57.53 -8.66 -29.67
N ASN A 525 -56.89 -8.29 -30.79
CA ASN A 525 -56.82 -6.90 -31.25
C ASN A 525 -58.20 -6.25 -31.47
N ASP A 526 -59.24 -7.06 -31.76
CA ASP A 526 -60.62 -6.58 -31.93
C ASP A 526 -61.31 -6.28 -30.59
N TYR A 527 -60.70 -6.58 -29.44
CA TYR A 527 -61.26 -6.31 -28.11
C TYR A 527 -60.90 -4.89 -27.62
N THR A 528 -61.71 -4.38 -26.70
CA THR A 528 -61.51 -3.09 -26.02
C THR A 528 -62.11 -3.15 -24.60
N CYS A 529 -61.62 -2.31 -23.70
CA CYS A 529 -62.10 -2.22 -22.33
C CYS A 529 -63.38 -1.38 -22.24
N SER A 530 -64.54 -2.03 -22.07
CA SER A 530 -65.83 -1.35 -22.12
C SER A 530 -66.26 -0.81 -20.75
N ALA A 531 -65.99 0.47 -20.50
CA ALA A 531 -66.46 1.17 -19.30
C ALA A 531 -68.00 1.15 -19.17
N ALA A 532 -68.71 1.28 -20.28
CA ALA A 532 -70.18 1.22 -20.34
C ALA A 532 -70.78 -0.16 -20.00
N GLN A 533 -69.95 -1.18 -19.78
CA GLN A 533 -70.34 -2.53 -19.35
C GLN A 533 -69.64 -2.95 -18.05
N GLY A 534 -69.24 -1.97 -17.23
CA GLY A 534 -68.62 -2.22 -15.93
C GLY A 534 -67.14 -2.62 -16.03
N ASN A 535 -66.37 -1.93 -16.89
CA ASN A 535 -64.93 -2.14 -17.09
C ASN A 535 -64.58 -3.61 -17.46
N LYS A 536 -65.20 -4.13 -18.53
CA LYS A 536 -64.99 -5.50 -19.03
C LYS A 536 -64.39 -5.52 -20.43
N CYS A 537 -63.48 -6.47 -20.71
CA CYS A 537 -63.04 -6.74 -22.09
C CYS A 537 -64.22 -7.22 -22.96
N ARG A 538 -64.42 -6.56 -24.10
CA ARG A 538 -65.52 -6.77 -25.06
C ARG A 538 -65.02 -6.70 -26.49
N LEU A 539 -65.67 -7.43 -27.40
CA LEU A 539 -65.49 -7.23 -28.84
C LEU A 539 -65.96 -5.82 -29.24
N SER A 540 -65.09 -5.02 -29.83
CA SER A 540 -65.34 -3.61 -30.19
C SER A 540 -66.54 -3.40 -31.10
N THR A 541 -66.83 -4.35 -32.00
CA THR A 541 -67.97 -4.32 -32.91
C THR A 541 -69.31 -4.69 -32.26
N ASN A 542 -69.31 -5.25 -31.05
CA ASN A 542 -70.53 -5.60 -30.31
C ASN A 542 -70.34 -5.54 -28.78
N LEU A 543 -70.11 -4.31 -28.27
CA LEU A 543 -69.83 -4.06 -26.85
C LEU A 543 -70.88 -4.61 -25.87
N ALA A 544 -72.14 -4.78 -26.31
CA ALA A 544 -73.22 -5.31 -25.48
C ALA A 544 -73.25 -6.86 -25.41
N SER A 545 -72.41 -7.58 -26.16
CA SER A 545 -72.39 -9.04 -26.14
C SER A 545 -71.66 -9.58 -24.89
N SER A 546 -72.41 -10.28 -24.04
CA SER A 546 -71.87 -11.10 -22.94
C SER A 546 -71.02 -12.28 -23.44
N GLU A 547 -71.18 -12.68 -24.69
CA GLU A 547 -70.44 -13.78 -25.34
C GLU A 547 -69.34 -13.28 -26.29
N CYS A 548 -69.12 -11.96 -26.38
CA CYS A 548 -68.20 -11.29 -27.31
C CYS A 548 -68.33 -11.75 -28.78
N LYS A 549 -69.56 -12.06 -29.23
CA LYS A 549 -69.87 -12.43 -30.62
C LYS A 549 -70.23 -11.20 -31.48
N PRO A 550 -69.95 -11.20 -32.80
CA PRO A 550 -70.47 -10.19 -33.73
C PRO A 550 -72.00 -10.08 -33.67
N LYS A 551 -72.54 -8.95 -34.14
CA LYS A 551 -73.98 -8.69 -34.19
C LYS A 551 -74.58 -9.24 -35.49
N GLU A 552 -75.67 -10.01 -35.40
CA GLU A 552 -76.30 -10.63 -36.57
C GLU A 552 -77.07 -9.64 -37.47
N ASN A 553 -77.26 -10.02 -38.74
CA ASN A 553 -77.70 -9.14 -39.82
C ASN A 553 -79.22 -8.90 -39.83
N VAL A 554 -79.64 -7.64 -39.95
CA VAL A 554 -81.02 -7.20 -39.66
C VAL A 554 -81.92 -7.08 -40.92
N TYR A 555 -81.35 -7.02 -42.13
CA TYR A 555 -82.05 -6.58 -43.35
C TYR A 555 -82.60 -7.71 -44.25
N SER A 556 -83.41 -8.61 -43.69
CA SER A 556 -84.03 -9.72 -44.43
C SER A 556 -85.21 -9.28 -45.33
N CYS A 557 -85.79 -10.22 -46.09
CA CYS A 557 -86.90 -9.93 -47.03
C CYS A 557 -88.08 -9.24 -46.30
N GLY A 558 -88.56 -8.13 -46.85
CA GLY A 558 -89.67 -7.36 -46.31
C GLY A 558 -89.33 -6.40 -45.16
N VAL A 559 -88.09 -6.39 -44.66
CA VAL A 559 -87.62 -5.38 -43.70
C VAL A 559 -87.50 -4.02 -44.39
N THR A 560 -87.87 -2.94 -43.70
CA THR A 560 -87.78 -1.57 -44.20
C THR A 560 -86.34 -1.11 -44.44
N CYS A 561 -86.13 -0.37 -45.53
CA CYS A 561 -84.82 0.08 -45.99
C CYS A 561 -84.90 1.51 -46.54
N THR A 562 -83.74 2.17 -46.61
CA THR A 562 -83.56 3.48 -47.28
C THR A 562 -82.58 3.40 -48.45
N THR A 563 -81.69 2.40 -48.51
CA THR A 563 -80.80 2.16 -49.66
C THR A 563 -80.74 0.68 -50.03
N THR A 564 -80.44 0.39 -51.30
CA THR A 564 -80.25 -1.00 -51.79
C THR A 564 -79.10 -1.72 -51.09
N ASP A 565 -78.05 -1.02 -50.68
CA ASP A 565 -76.87 -1.64 -50.08
C ASP A 565 -77.14 -2.18 -48.66
N GLN A 566 -78.12 -1.62 -47.94
CA GLN A 566 -78.62 -2.21 -46.69
C GLN A 566 -79.19 -3.61 -46.94
N CYS A 567 -80.01 -3.79 -47.98
CA CYS A 567 -80.55 -5.09 -48.36
C CYS A 567 -79.45 -6.04 -48.86
N LYS A 568 -78.46 -5.52 -49.61
CA LYS A 568 -77.31 -6.32 -50.09
C LYS A 568 -76.40 -6.84 -48.99
N SER A 569 -76.37 -6.19 -47.83
CA SER A 569 -75.65 -6.70 -46.64
C SER A 569 -76.23 -8.01 -46.09
N TYR A 570 -77.49 -8.33 -46.42
CA TYR A 570 -78.14 -9.61 -46.10
C TYR A 570 -78.13 -10.57 -47.29
N ASN A 571 -78.48 -10.10 -48.49
CA ASN A 571 -78.42 -10.89 -49.73
C ASN A 571 -78.12 -9.98 -50.92
N THR A 572 -77.02 -10.23 -51.64
CA THR A 572 -76.53 -9.39 -52.75
C THR A 572 -77.49 -9.29 -53.95
N ALA A 573 -78.45 -10.21 -54.08
CA ALA A 573 -79.52 -10.18 -55.07
C ALA A 573 -80.74 -9.33 -54.65
N TYR A 574 -80.75 -8.76 -53.44
CA TYR A 574 -81.83 -7.91 -52.97
C TYR A 574 -81.62 -6.43 -53.34
N VAL A 575 -82.74 -5.73 -53.51
CA VAL A 575 -82.84 -4.29 -53.76
C VAL A 575 -83.83 -3.65 -52.79
N CYS A 576 -83.66 -2.36 -52.52
CA CYS A 576 -84.60 -1.61 -51.70
C CYS A 576 -85.73 -1.06 -52.58
N HIS A 577 -86.94 -1.62 -52.46
CA HIS A 577 -88.05 -1.30 -53.36
C HIS A 577 -89.18 -0.54 -52.64
N PRO A 578 -89.68 0.59 -53.19
CA PRO A 578 -90.81 1.31 -52.63
C PRO A 578 -92.11 0.51 -52.80
N VAL A 579 -92.85 0.27 -51.72
CA VAL A 579 -94.10 -0.53 -51.75
C VAL A 579 -95.38 0.31 -51.69
N GLY A 580 -95.24 1.63 -51.49
CA GLY A 580 -96.37 2.57 -51.47
C GLY A 580 -97.10 2.63 -50.12
N GLY A 581 -97.77 3.75 -49.89
CA GLY A 581 -98.39 4.05 -48.59
C GLY A 581 -97.37 4.30 -47.47
N ALA A 582 -97.82 4.28 -46.22
CA ALA A 582 -97.06 4.72 -45.05
C ALA A 582 -95.87 3.80 -44.66
N ALA A 583 -95.66 2.68 -45.35
CA ALA A 583 -94.59 1.71 -45.06
C ALA A 583 -93.25 2.02 -45.77
N GLY A 584 -93.23 2.95 -46.72
CA GLY A 584 -92.00 3.37 -47.41
C GLY A 584 -91.44 2.31 -48.37
N SER A 585 -90.15 1.98 -48.21
CA SER A 585 -89.42 1.00 -49.02
C SER A 585 -88.97 -0.19 -48.18
N VAL A 586 -88.96 -1.38 -48.76
CA VAL A 586 -88.57 -2.64 -48.11
C VAL A 586 -87.65 -3.48 -49.00
N CYS A 587 -86.86 -4.37 -48.38
CA CYS A 587 -85.96 -5.27 -49.11
C CYS A 587 -86.75 -6.32 -49.92
N ARG A 588 -86.49 -6.39 -51.22
CA ARG A 588 -87.10 -7.30 -52.20
C ARG A 588 -86.05 -7.99 -53.07
N LEU A 589 -86.40 -9.14 -53.66
CA LEU A 589 -85.57 -9.78 -54.68
C LEU A 589 -85.58 -8.95 -55.97
N GLY A 590 -84.40 -8.65 -56.51
CA GLY A 590 -84.26 -7.84 -57.73
C GLY A 590 -84.59 -8.56 -59.04
N ASN A 591 -84.26 -7.88 -60.14
CA ASN A 591 -84.38 -8.35 -61.52
C ASN A 591 -85.83 -8.70 -61.94
N GLY A 592 -86.78 -7.80 -61.69
CA GLY A 592 -88.18 -7.94 -62.12
C GLY A 592 -89.07 -8.75 -61.17
N ASN A 593 -88.52 -9.18 -60.04
CA ASN A 593 -89.22 -9.95 -59.00
C ASN A 593 -89.61 -9.09 -57.78
N GLU A 594 -89.38 -7.78 -57.83
CA GLU A 594 -89.50 -6.87 -56.68
C GLU A 594 -90.96 -6.74 -56.18
N GLN A 595 -91.89 -6.96 -57.11
CA GLN A 595 -93.33 -7.04 -56.91
C GLN A 595 -93.79 -8.23 -56.03
N TYR A 596 -92.99 -9.28 -55.87
CA TYR A 596 -93.35 -10.45 -55.07
C TYR A 596 -92.99 -10.25 -53.59
N SER A 597 -94.02 -10.17 -52.75
CA SER A 597 -93.90 -9.83 -51.32
C SER A 597 -93.13 -10.85 -50.47
N ASN A 598 -92.95 -12.07 -50.99
CA ASN A 598 -92.16 -13.16 -50.41
C ASN A 598 -90.73 -13.27 -50.97
N CYS A 599 -90.29 -12.37 -51.85
CA CYS A 599 -88.97 -12.38 -52.49
C CYS A 599 -88.66 -13.68 -53.26
N GLN A 600 -89.63 -14.19 -54.03
CA GLN A 600 -89.49 -15.38 -54.90
C GLN A 600 -89.96 -15.07 -56.34
N ALA A 601 -89.49 -15.85 -57.32
CA ALA A 601 -89.93 -15.77 -58.72
C ALA A 601 -91.21 -16.61 -58.97
N PRO A 602 -92.00 -16.32 -60.02
CA PRO A 602 -93.24 -17.06 -60.32
C PRO A 602 -92.95 -18.44 -60.94
N ASN A 603 -93.25 -19.51 -60.20
CA ASN A 603 -93.02 -20.88 -60.64
C ASN A 603 -94.17 -21.47 -61.47
N THR A 604 -93.82 -22.32 -62.44
CA THR A 604 -94.75 -23.17 -63.22
C THR A 604 -95.14 -24.47 -62.49
N PRO A 605 -96.25 -25.13 -62.87
CA PRO A 605 -96.84 -26.25 -62.12
C PRO A 605 -96.07 -27.59 -62.20
N PRO A 606 -96.35 -28.57 -61.29
CA PRO A 606 -95.29 -29.40 -60.73
C PRO A 606 -95.41 -30.93 -60.94
N PRO A 607 -94.35 -31.70 -60.63
CA PRO A 607 -94.43 -33.08 -60.13
C PRO A 607 -94.62 -33.12 -58.60
N ALA A 608 -95.29 -34.16 -58.07
CA ALA A 608 -95.66 -34.24 -56.65
C ALA A 608 -94.60 -34.91 -55.75
N PRO A 609 -94.44 -34.48 -54.47
CA PRO A 609 -93.56 -35.11 -53.49
C PRO A 609 -94.26 -36.15 -52.59
N THR A 610 -93.57 -37.26 -52.34
CA THR A 610 -94.04 -38.49 -51.65
C THR A 610 -92.80 -39.17 -51.02
N VAL A 611 -92.77 -39.71 -49.78
CA VAL A 611 -93.61 -39.57 -48.55
C VAL A 611 -92.82 -40.10 -47.32
N GLY A 612 -93.33 -39.94 -46.08
CA GLY A 612 -92.63 -40.28 -44.82
C GLY A 612 -92.80 -41.72 -44.27
N CYS A 613 -92.17 -41.97 -43.10
CA CYS A 613 -92.32 -43.19 -42.28
C CYS A 613 -93.80 -43.57 -42.03
N ASN A 614 -94.06 -44.87 -41.81
CA ASN A 614 -95.40 -45.46 -41.60
C ASN A 614 -96.35 -45.43 -42.81
N VAL A 615 -96.00 -44.79 -43.92
CA VAL A 615 -96.88 -44.71 -45.09
C VAL A 615 -96.71 -45.94 -46.00
N THR A 616 -97.80 -46.27 -46.68
CA THR A 616 -97.96 -47.43 -47.56
C THR A 616 -97.02 -47.40 -48.76
N CYS A 617 -96.50 -48.57 -49.14
CA CYS A 617 -95.53 -48.75 -50.23
C CYS A 617 -95.81 -50.05 -51.00
N ALA A 618 -95.35 -50.14 -52.24
CA ALA A 618 -95.32 -51.36 -53.04
C ALA A 618 -93.92 -51.98 -53.09
N THR A 619 -92.87 -51.15 -53.14
CA THR A 619 -91.47 -51.54 -53.21
C THR A 619 -90.59 -50.66 -52.32
N THR A 620 -89.37 -51.12 -52.00
CA THR A 620 -88.39 -50.34 -51.23
C THR A 620 -88.00 -49.02 -51.89
N ALA A 621 -88.13 -48.87 -53.21
CA ALA A 621 -87.83 -47.63 -53.91
C ALA A 621 -88.86 -46.50 -53.63
N ASP A 622 -90.03 -46.83 -53.08
CA ASP A 622 -91.09 -45.87 -52.78
C ASP A 622 -90.84 -45.10 -51.46
N CYS A 623 -89.86 -45.54 -50.66
CA CYS A 623 -89.52 -44.95 -49.37
C CYS A 623 -88.46 -43.84 -49.53
N SER A 624 -88.81 -42.58 -49.24
CA SER A 624 -87.96 -41.40 -49.52
C SER A 624 -86.68 -41.27 -48.68
N ASN A 625 -86.38 -42.25 -47.83
CA ASN A 625 -85.14 -42.36 -47.08
C ASN A 625 -84.52 -43.72 -47.42
N SER A 626 -83.31 -43.72 -47.98
CA SER A 626 -82.61 -44.92 -48.45
C SER A 626 -82.24 -45.92 -47.33
N ALA A 627 -82.39 -45.54 -46.05
CA ALA A 627 -82.29 -46.45 -44.92
C ALA A 627 -83.60 -47.19 -44.57
N HIS A 628 -84.70 -46.95 -45.31
CA HIS A 628 -85.98 -47.64 -45.11
C HIS A 628 -86.24 -48.66 -46.22
N ILE A 629 -86.82 -49.79 -45.84
CA ILE A 629 -87.37 -50.81 -46.75
C ILE A 629 -88.89 -50.77 -46.74
N CYS A 630 -89.52 -51.27 -47.80
CA CYS A 630 -90.95 -51.54 -47.81
C CYS A 630 -91.21 -52.90 -47.16
N TYR A 631 -91.91 -52.93 -46.02
CA TYR A 631 -92.10 -54.14 -45.22
C TYR A 631 -93.58 -54.45 -44.99
N ASP A 632 -93.95 -55.74 -45.08
CA ASP A 632 -95.33 -56.19 -44.90
C ASP A 632 -95.65 -56.46 -43.43
N THR A 633 -96.35 -55.52 -42.80
CA THR A 633 -96.65 -55.59 -41.36
C THR A 633 -97.66 -56.68 -40.99
N ALA A 634 -98.36 -57.29 -41.97
CA ALA A 634 -99.18 -58.47 -41.73
C ALA A 634 -98.35 -59.68 -41.27
N LEU A 635 -97.08 -59.78 -41.68
CA LEU A 635 -96.15 -60.85 -41.28
C LEU A 635 -95.76 -60.78 -39.79
N ILE A 636 -96.00 -59.64 -39.14
CA ILE A 636 -95.73 -59.41 -37.71
C ILE A 636 -97.02 -59.14 -36.91
N GLY A 637 -98.17 -59.57 -37.44
CA GLY A 637 -99.46 -59.51 -36.76
C GLY A 637 -100.09 -58.11 -36.66
N GLN A 638 -99.63 -57.14 -37.46
CA GLN A 638 -100.17 -55.77 -37.48
C GLN A 638 -101.02 -55.51 -38.73
N SER A 639 -102.07 -54.71 -38.59
CA SER A 639 -103.14 -54.55 -39.59
C SER A 639 -102.84 -53.58 -40.75
N TYR A 640 -101.61 -53.06 -40.87
CA TYR A 640 -101.31 -51.89 -41.72
C TYR A 640 -100.82 -52.24 -43.14
N GLY A 641 -100.60 -53.52 -43.45
CA GLY A 641 -100.10 -53.97 -44.76
C GLY A 641 -98.65 -53.56 -45.03
N LYS A 642 -98.31 -53.34 -46.31
CA LYS A 642 -96.95 -52.93 -46.73
C LYS A 642 -96.70 -51.45 -46.48
N VAL A 643 -95.79 -51.12 -45.56
CA VAL A 643 -95.42 -49.74 -45.18
C VAL A 643 -93.90 -49.57 -45.04
N CYS A 644 -93.42 -48.33 -45.18
CA CYS A 644 -91.99 -48.04 -45.01
C CYS A 644 -91.53 -48.23 -43.54
N ARG A 645 -90.42 -48.97 -43.37
CA ARG A 645 -89.81 -49.37 -42.09
C ARG A 645 -88.28 -49.33 -42.15
N LEU A 646 -87.61 -49.14 -41.02
CA LEU A 646 -86.20 -49.48 -40.89
C LEU A 646 -86.04 -51.02 -40.99
N PRO A 647 -85.08 -51.55 -41.76
CA PRO A 647 -84.95 -53.00 -42.01
C PRO A 647 -84.74 -53.82 -40.73
N ASP A 648 -83.94 -53.32 -39.79
CA ASP A 648 -83.64 -54.03 -38.54
C ASP A 648 -84.71 -53.82 -37.45
N TYR A 649 -85.67 -52.92 -37.66
CA TYR A 649 -86.65 -52.47 -36.65
C TYR A 649 -88.08 -52.44 -37.19
N VAL A 650 -88.47 -53.45 -37.99
CA VAL A 650 -89.79 -53.55 -38.65
C VAL A 650 -91.00 -53.49 -37.69
N TYR A 651 -90.80 -53.87 -36.42
CA TYR A 651 -91.80 -53.79 -35.36
C TYR A 651 -92.04 -52.36 -34.84
N SER A 652 -91.11 -51.42 -35.09
CA SER A 652 -91.16 -50.05 -34.58
C SER A 652 -92.20 -49.21 -35.32
N THR A 653 -93.29 -48.83 -34.64
CA THR A 653 -94.36 -47.96 -35.16
C THR A 653 -93.98 -46.47 -35.19
N SER A 654 -92.79 -46.10 -34.72
CA SER A 654 -92.24 -44.74 -34.79
C SER A 654 -91.11 -44.59 -35.82
N CYS A 655 -90.67 -45.69 -36.46
CA CYS A 655 -89.42 -45.78 -37.23
C CYS A 655 -88.18 -45.23 -36.49
N THR A 656 -88.17 -45.27 -35.16
CA THR A 656 -86.98 -44.97 -34.34
C THR A 656 -86.34 -46.28 -33.88
N THR A 657 -85.01 -46.31 -33.89
CA THR A 657 -84.21 -47.35 -33.22
C THR A 657 -84.50 -47.31 -31.70
N PRO A 658 -84.76 -48.44 -31.03
CA PRO A 658 -84.95 -48.45 -29.58
C PRO A 658 -83.67 -48.01 -28.86
N THR A 659 -83.77 -46.94 -28.07
CA THR A 659 -82.68 -46.49 -27.20
C THR A 659 -82.85 -47.10 -25.82
N GLU A 660 -82.39 -48.34 -25.62
CA GLU A 660 -82.20 -48.84 -24.26
C GLU A 660 -80.96 -49.74 -24.11
N THR A 661 -80.28 -49.48 -23.00
CA THR A 661 -79.07 -50.07 -22.42
C THR A 661 -78.68 -51.51 -22.81
N VAL A 662 -77.38 -51.71 -23.12
CA VAL A 662 -76.42 -52.52 -22.33
C VAL A 662 -75.01 -52.38 -22.94
N ALA A 663 -73.97 -52.21 -22.11
CA ALA A 663 -72.57 -52.34 -22.51
C ALA A 663 -72.03 -53.68 -21.98
N TYR A 664 -71.82 -54.62 -22.88
CA TYR A 664 -71.39 -56.00 -22.60
C TYR A 664 -69.87 -56.15 -22.58
N THR A 665 -69.38 -57.11 -21.80
CA THR A 665 -67.97 -57.52 -21.63
C THR A 665 -67.46 -58.36 -22.84
N PRO A 666 -66.18 -58.81 -22.92
CA PRO A 666 -65.60 -59.31 -24.19
C PRO A 666 -66.00 -60.75 -24.55
N PRO A 667 -65.63 -61.25 -25.75
CA PRO A 667 -64.50 -62.20 -25.76
C PRO A 667 -63.53 -62.18 -26.95
N THR A 668 -62.29 -62.52 -26.58
CA THR A 668 -61.07 -62.95 -27.30
C THR A 668 -61.15 -63.76 -28.61
N GLY A 669 -60.14 -63.57 -29.48
CA GLY A 669 -59.60 -64.59 -30.40
C GLY A 669 -58.54 -64.00 -31.36
N THR A 670 -57.34 -64.57 -31.59
CA THR A 670 -56.73 -65.82 -31.09
C THR A 670 -55.18 -65.76 -31.06
N LYS A 671 -54.55 -66.42 -30.06
CA LYS A 671 -53.18 -67.01 -30.02
C LYS A 671 -51.96 -66.13 -30.42
N GLY A 672 -50.90 -65.97 -29.62
CA GLY A 672 -50.60 -66.45 -28.25
C GLY A 672 -49.08 -66.33 -27.96
N GLY A 673 -48.60 -66.42 -26.71
CA GLY A 673 -49.32 -66.44 -25.43
C GLY A 673 -48.46 -66.90 -24.23
N GLN A 674 -49.06 -66.82 -23.03
CA GLN A 674 -48.77 -67.60 -21.80
C GLN A 674 -47.43 -67.40 -21.03
N PRO A 675 -47.36 -67.70 -19.70
CA PRO A 675 -47.69 -66.69 -18.68
C PRO A 675 -46.73 -66.63 -17.45
N ALA A 676 -46.90 -65.64 -16.55
CA ALA A 676 -46.91 -65.81 -15.07
C ALA A 676 -47.19 -64.46 -14.32
N LEU A 677 -47.51 -64.58 -13.02
CA LEU A 677 -47.86 -63.55 -12.00
C LEU A 677 -47.10 -63.97 -10.68
N PRO A 678 -47.20 -63.34 -9.47
CA PRO A 678 -47.91 -62.12 -9.00
C PRO A 678 -47.07 -61.26 -7.98
N ALA A 679 -47.75 -60.65 -6.98
CA ALA A 679 -47.30 -60.07 -5.69
C ALA A 679 -46.76 -58.61 -5.70
N GLU A 680 -46.69 -57.86 -4.59
CA GLU A 680 -47.54 -57.56 -3.41
C GLU A 680 -46.71 -56.71 -2.39
N LEU A 681 -47.30 -56.28 -1.27
CA LEU A 681 -46.65 -55.65 -0.09
C LEU A 681 -46.86 -56.56 1.15
N PRO A 682 -46.25 -56.33 2.34
CA PRO A 682 -44.96 -55.72 2.74
C PRO A 682 -44.13 -56.67 3.65
N GLN A 683 -42.98 -56.23 4.25
CA GLN A 683 -42.52 -56.53 5.65
C GLN A 683 -40.99 -56.39 5.87
N THR A 684 -40.59 -56.05 7.12
CA THR A 684 -39.22 -56.12 7.71
C THR A 684 -38.07 -55.38 7.01
N GLY A 685 -37.00 -54.94 7.69
CA GLY A 685 -36.65 -54.93 9.12
C GLY A 685 -35.34 -54.13 9.36
N PRO A 686 -34.97 -53.79 10.61
CA PRO A 686 -33.83 -52.92 10.89
C PRO A 686 -32.50 -53.68 11.07
N GLU A 687 -31.44 -53.25 10.37
CA GLU A 687 -30.05 -53.58 10.72
C GLU A 687 -29.41 -52.46 11.55
N ASP A 688 -29.70 -52.44 12.85
CA ASP A 688 -28.87 -51.71 13.83
C ASP A 688 -28.88 -52.37 15.21
N TRP A 689 -28.25 -53.56 15.30
CA TRP A 689 -27.86 -54.19 16.57
C TRP A 689 -26.63 -55.10 16.40
N LEU A 690 -25.48 -54.54 16.77
CA LEU A 690 -24.45 -55.19 17.58
C LEU A 690 -23.85 -56.53 17.10
N ASN A 691 -23.11 -56.49 15.99
CA ASN A 691 -21.83 -57.20 15.90
C ASN A 691 -20.70 -56.16 15.80
N TRP A 692 -19.63 -56.18 16.60
CA TRP A 692 -19.31 -57.11 17.70
C TRP A 692 -18.57 -56.41 18.85
N LEU A 693 -18.90 -56.83 20.07
CA LEU A 693 -18.24 -56.44 21.32
C LEU A 693 -16.86 -57.13 21.41
N LYS A 694 -15.78 -56.36 21.67
CA LYS A 694 -14.34 -56.79 21.69
C LYS A 694 -13.73 -56.93 20.28
N ALA A 695 -12.42 -56.86 20.05
CA ALA A 695 -11.26 -56.69 20.94
C ALA A 695 -10.21 -55.75 20.28
N GLY A 696 -9.23 -55.18 20.98
CA GLY A 696 -8.95 -55.19 22.42
C GLY A 696 -8.63 -53.77 22.92
N LEU A 697 -8.96 -53.39 24.16
CA LEU A 697 -8.44 -53.90 25.44
C LEU A 697 -6.93 -53.67 25.63
N ILE A 698 -6.62 -52.49 26.20
CA ILE A 698 -5.69 -52.24 27.30
C ILE A 698 -4.42 -53.12 27.36
N THR A 699 -3.24 -52.52 27.20
CA THR A 699 -2.14 -52.51 28.22
C THR A 699 -0.91 -51.74 27.70
N LEU A 700 0.04 -51.44 28.62
CA LEU A 700 1.42 -50.97 28.37
C LEU A 700 1.58 -49.63 27.61
N GLY A 701 1.87 -48.57 28.37
CA GLY A 701 2.31 -47.26 27.81
C GLY A 701 2.63 -46.22 28.89
N VAL A 702 1.84 -46.17 29.96
CA VAL A 702 2.07 -45.27 31.13
C VAL A 702 3.30 -45.69 31.97
N GLY A 703 3.92 -46.83 31.66
CA GLY A 703 5.13 -47.35 32.30
C GLY A 703 6.46 -46.70 31.85
N ALA A 704 6.43 -45.53 31.21
CA ALA A 704 7.61 -44.77 30.79
C ALA A 704 7.72 -43.39 31.46
N ALA A 705 6.91 -43.11 32.48
CA ALA A 705 7.26 -42.10 33.48
C ALA A 705 8.46 -42.58 34.33
N LEU A 706 9.11 -41.66 35.04
CA LEU A 706 10.14 -41.92 36.07
C LEU A 706 11.54 -42.41 35.64
N LEU A 707 12.00 -42.20 34.40
CA LEU A 707 13.43 -42.44 34.06
C LEU A 707 14.16 -41.36 33.24
N LEU A 708 13.48 -40.28 32.85
CA LEU A 708 14.09 -39.06 32.26
C LEU A 708 13.66 -37.78 33.00
N LEU A 709 13.51 -37.90 34.32
CA LEU A 709 13.56 -36.80 35.27
C LEU A 709 14.81 -36.97 36.15
N LEU A 710 15.97 -36.82 35.49
CA LEU A 710 17.32 -36.74 36.03
C LEU A 710 18.05 -35.60 35.30
#